data_AF-A0A3N1MB46-F1
#
_entry.id   AF-A0A3N1MB46-F1
#
_cell.length_a   1.000
_cell.length_b   1.000
_cell.length_c   1.000
_cell.angle_alpha   90.00
_cell.angle_beta   90.00
_cell.angle_gamma   90.00
#
_symmetry.space_group_name_H-M   'P 1'
#
loop_
_entity.id
_entity.type
_entity.pdbx_description
1 polymer ?
#
loop_
_entity_poly.entity_id
_entity_poly.type
_entity_poly.pdbx_seq_one_letter_code
_entity_poly.pdbx_strand_id
1 'polypeptide(L)'
;MARVSGRSGSITTFFSYKGGVGRTMALANVGFLAAMAGKRVLLMDWDLEAPGLAYYFRGMTDHADSRRIRTADGILDLFWIWTSGIRSAKSKTALDEHVRTFRSGALFDQCTRSLVSELRLPDGARLDFIGAGSPTIRAPDLVPYADALARFSWTDFFEQSAGGIMIEALRNWCRDSYDVILVDSRTGLADVAGICTMQLPDAVLLCFVLNRQNIEGISQVATAVKGSRGDAVQLRICPMRVSQDRPTEEADARARAHRHLQRAGLDLGAVEADMERIAIPVAGNVPFYETLAPFSASDPAHDVLTLAYQTLTETLTGVELYRPKIDSAWREQVRRRLEPKLTTVEYLKSLEHADPGRAREEIDRYLLGAIDADPAVELDRDYVEALVSAAFSIAALSWDSDSKDSEVEAKEVAKNAVDLLRRLNALSDGDWRLRLVDALEDLDVYFGSRDAGGRYAELDDILEAGPQDLEILQRRISLTLSEARSQAQGRSTQSLRMTDKARSLLDAMRELADADAAVLALAEGEIGDVRSAVLMKSNPSAARREALLALDALSKAAAGISASTISASLHLRIARVESAAADAERHLLEAAKIWPRSVVSDMPTYTWAVETLLNGPDFAAAALAFVNSVFGTTQRRVSARRPVRSSIPIMLDSQEAIRFATTTERLALAVSETRKGSAERALGALAEVSGQVLSRTLRRQLSRRSARSSASALIKNYAHLHDTLIAVGAPKGSLDLLSEVIISFDRPRSEDT
;
A
#
# COMPACT_ATOMS: atom_id res chain seq x y z
N MET A 1 29.05 47.48 8.14
CA MET A 1 30.32 46.90 7.65
C MET A 1 30.56 47.40 6.24
N ALA A 2 31.72 48.02 6.00
CA ALA A 2 32.08 48.62 4.72
C ALA A 2 32.24 47.54 3.64
N ARG A 3 31.52 47.69 2.51
CA ARG A 3 31.69 46.86 1.30
C ARG A 3 33.11 47.03 0.78
N VAL A 4 33.86 45.94 0.70
CA VAL A 4 35.11 45.90 -0.08
C VAL A 4 34.72 46.10 -1.55
N SER A 5 35.13 47.23 -2.12
CA SER A 5 35.05 47.53 -3.54
C SER A 5 35.88 46.50 -4.33
N GLY A 6 35.27 45.74 -5.24
CA GLY A 6 36.05 45.08 -6.30
C GLY A 6 35.52 43.84 -7.01
N ARG A 7 34.46 43.15 -6.57
CA ARG A 7 33.92 41.99 -7.34
C ARG A 7 32.39 41.99 -7.38
N SER A 8 31.83 42.27 -8.55
CA SER A 8 30.43 41.95 -8.87
C SER A 8 30.28 40.44 -9.03
N GLY A 9 29.11 39.89 -8.70
CA GLY A 9 28.80 38.48 -8.98
C GLY A 9 28.96 38.12 -10.46
N SER A 10 29.23 36.85 -10.76
CA SER A 10 29.36 36.34 -12.13
C SER A 10 28.15 35.52 -12.54
N ILE A 11 27.60 35.77 -13.73
CA ILE A 11 26.44 35.04 -14.26
C ILE A 11 26.89 34.04 -15.32
N THR A 12 26.66 32.75 -15.08
CA THR A 12 26.95 31.67 -16.03
C THR A 12 25.66 30.96 -16.44
N THR A 13 25.36 30.96 -17.73
CA THR A 13 24.26 30.17 -18.29
C THR A 13 24.76 28.79 -18.68
N PHE A 14 24.06 27.76 -18.23
CA PHE A 14 24.22 26.41 -18.71
C PHE A 14 23.28 26.24 -19.90
N PHE A 15 23.85 25.91 -21.07
CA PHE A 15 23.10 25.80 -22.31
C PHE A 15 23.35 24.45 -22.98
N SER A 16 22.34 23.88 -23.63
CA SER A 16 22.50 22.73 -24.52
C SER A 16 21.58 22.80 -25.73
N TYR A 17 22.04 22.27 -26.87
CA TYR A 17 21.23 22.25 -28.09
C TYR A 17 20.10 21.20 -28.02
N LYS A 18 20.33 20.07 -27.33
CA LYS A 18 19.33 19.02 -27.08
C LYS A 18 19.13 18.77 -25.60
N GLY A 19 17.95 18.23 -25.27
CA GLY A 19 17.61 17.72 -23.94
C GLY A 19 18.31 16.40 -23.61
N GLY A 20 18.32 16.04 -22.33
CA GLY A 20 18.86 14.76 -21.86
C GLY A 20 20.39 14.65 -21.84
N VAL A 21 21.12 15.77 -21.94
CA VAL A 21 22.60 15.78 -21.90
C VAL A 21 23.17 15.91 -20.49
N GLY A 22 22.34 16.18 -19.47
CA GLY A 22 22.78 16.36 -18.07
C GLY A 22 23.07 17.81 -17.66
N ARG A 23 22.59 18.81 -18.42
CA ARG A 23 22.79 20.25 -18.17
C ARG A 23 22.29 20.69 -16.79
N THR A 24 21.01 20.46 -16.49
CA THR A 24 20.38 20.83 -15.21
C THR A 24 21.06 20.15 -14.02
N MET A 25 21.44 18.87 -14.17
CA MET A 25 22.22 18.14 -13.15
C MET A 25 23.57 18.82 -12.89
N ALA A 26 24.29 19.21 -13.94
CA ALA A 26 25.57 19.89 -13.80
C ALA A 26 25.41 21.23 -13.08
N LEU A 27 24.41 22.03 -13.46
CA LEU A 27 24.12 23.31 -12.81
C LEU A 27 23.79 23.13 -11.32
N ALA A 28 22.93 22.17 -10.99
CA ALA A 28 22.53 21.91 -9.60
C ALA A 28 23.73 21.50 -8.74
N ASN A 29 24.59 20.63 -9.25
CA ASN A 29 25.80 20.20 -8.55
C ASN A 29 26.80 21.35 -8.39
N VAL A 30 27.05 22.14 -9.44
CA VAL A 30 27.94 23.31 -9.37
C VAL A 30 27.43 24.33 -8.35
N GLY A 31 26.12 24.58 -8.35
CA GLY A 31 25.49 25.49 -7.41
C GLY A 31 25.68 25.06 -5.95
N PHE A 32 25.39 23.80 -5.67
CA PHE A 32 25.58 23.22 -4.34
C PHE A 32 27.04 23.26 -3.88
N LEU A 33 27.97 22.82 -4.74
CA LEU A 33 29.39 22.78 -4.41
C LEU A 33 29.96 24.19 -4.19
N ALA A 34 29.52 25.18 -4.96
CA ALA A 34 29.92 26.58 -4.75
C ALA A 34 29.39 27.14 -3.42
N ALA A 35 28.15 26.80 -3.02
CA ALA A 35 27.61 27.20 -1.72
C ALA A 35 28.35 26.52 -0.56
N MET A 36 28.68 25.23 -0.69
CA MET A 36 29.53 24.49 0.26
C MET A 36 30.95 25.09 0.35
N ALA A 37 31.38 25.85 -0.65
CA ALA A 37 32.64 26.57 -0.67
C ALA A 37 32.59 27.96 -0.02
N GLY A 38 31.45 28.33 0.59
CA GLY A 38 31.30 29.63 1.25
C GLY A 38 30.72 30.72 0.35
N LYS A 39 30.20 30.41 -0.84
CA LYS A 39 29.64 31.43 -1.75
C LYS A 39 28.16 31.69 -1.52
N ARG A 40 27.73 32.91 -1.85
CA ARG A 40 26.32 33.24 -2.04
C ARG A 40 25.96 32.88 -3.48
N VAL A 41 25.15 31.85 -3.64
CA VAL A 41 24.80 31.27 -4.93
C VAL A 41 23.32 31.49 -5.22
N LEU A 42 23.02 31.96 -6.43
CA LEU A 42 21.65 32.03 -6.97
C LEU A 42 21.51 31.08 -8.16
N LEU A 43 20.53 30.20 -8.09
CA LEU A 43 20.11 29.33 -9.19
C LEU A 43 18.81 29.87 -9.81
N MET A 44 18.72 29.91 -11.13
CA MET A 44 17.50 30.32 -11.83
C MET A 44 17.10 29.29 -12.87
N ASP A 45 15.85 28.81 -12.78
CA ASP A 45 15.27 27.91 -13.78
C ASP A 45 14.58 28.72 -14.89
N TRP A 46 15.28 28.88 -16.02
CA TRP A 46 14.77 29.56 -17.21
C TRP A 46 14.20 28.58 -18.25
N ASP A 47 14.15 27.28 -17.95
CA ASP A 47 13.45 26.29 -18.79
C ASP A 47 11.94 26.38 -18.54
N LEU A 48 11.32 27.42 -19.09
CA LEU A 48 9.89 27.69 -18.84
C LEU A 48 8.97 26.59 -19.41
N GLU A 49 9.40 25.83 -20.41
CA GLU A 49 8.57 24.78 -21.01
C GLU A 49 8.56 23.48 -20.18
N ALA A 50 9.69 23.15 -19.55
CA ALA A 50 9.86 21.92 -18.78
C ALA A 50 10.78 22.16 -17.57
N PRO A 51 10.35 22.97 -16.57
CA PRO A 51 11.18 23.31 -15.44
C PRO A 51 11.47 22.09 -14.57
N GLY A 52 12.73 21.96 -14.17
CA GLY A 52 13.26 20.73 -13.58
C GLY A 52 14.28 20.93 -12.47
N LEU A 53 14.79 22.15 -12.28
CA LEU A 53 15.97 22.38 -11.45
C LEU A 53 15.72 22.10 -9.97
N ALA A 54 14.53 22.46 -9.46
CA ALA A 54 14.17 22.26 -8.06
C ALA A 54 14.13 20.77 -7.65
N TYR A 55 13.91 19.84 -8.58
CA TYR A 55 13.82 18.41 -8.27
C TYR A 55 15.15 17.84 -7.74
N TYR A 56 16.30 18.37 -8.17
CA TYR A 56 17.63 17.94 -7.70
C TYR A 56 17.89 18.24 -6.21
N PHE A 57 17.08 19.13 -5.62
CA PHE A 57 17.18 19.54 -4.21
C PHE A 57 16.12 18.89 -3.33
N ARG A 58 15.35 17.92 -3.87
CA ARG A 58 14.41 17.12 -3.08
C ARG A 58 15.15 16.42 -1.92
N GLY A 59 14.46 16.32 -0.78
CA GLY A 59 14.99 15.71 0.43
C GLY A 59 15.93 16.59 1.26
N MET A 60 16.46 17.70 0.71
CA MET A 60 17.35 18.60 1.45
C MET A 60 16.61 19.46 2.48
N THR A 61 15.38 19.84 2.18
CA THR A 61 14.46 20.55 3.07
C THR A 61 13.32 19.63 3.53
N ASP A 62 12.54 20.08 4.51
CA ASP A 62 11.32 19.36 4.89
C ASP A 62 10.21 19.50 3.84
N HIS A 63 9.10 18.77 4.04
CA HIS A 63 7.97 18.78 3.10
C HIS A 63 7.26 20.14 3.02
N ALA A 64 7.26 20.94 4.09
CA ALA A 64 6.61 22.26 4.07
C ALA A 64 7.42 23.25 3.23
N ASP A 65 8.74 23.26 3.41
CA ASP A 65 9.64 24.13 2.65
C ASP A 65 9.76 23.71 1.19
N SER A 66 9.80 22.39 0.91
CA SER A 66 9.72 21.86 -0.45
C SER A 66 8.46 22.34 -1.20
N ARG A 67 7.31 22.37 -0.51
CA ARG A 67 6.07 22.93 -1.09
C ARG A 67 6.20 24.42 -1.37
N ARG A 68 6.74 25.21 -0.42
CA ARG A 68 6.94 26.66 -0.59
C ARG A 68 7.86 27.00 -1.76
N ILE A 69 8.88 26.19 -2.02
CA ILE A 69 9.77 26.35 -3.18
C ILE A 69 8.99 26.14 -4.48
N ARG A 70 8.18 25.08 -4.56
CA ARG A 70 7.40 24.72 -5.77
C ARG A 70 6.26 25.69 -6.05
N THR A 71 5.69 26.33 -5.03
CA THR A 71 4.56 27.25 -5.18
C THR A 71 4.95 28.72 -5.22
N ALA A 72 6.25 29.04 -5.16
CA ALA A 72 6.71 30.42 -5.20
C ALA A 72 6.56 31.03 -6.60
N ASP A 73 6.28 32.32 -6.64
CA ASP A 73 6.37 33.13 -7.85
C ASP A 73 7.79 33.04 -8.44
N GLY A 74 7.89 32.92 -9.76
CA GLY A 74 9.15 32.71 -10.47
C GLY A 74 9.35 33.67 -11.65
N ILE A 75 10.21 33.26 -12.58
CA ILE A 75 10.61 34.04 -13.75
C ILE A 75 9.41 34.47 -14.62
N LEU A 76 8.47 33.57 -14.89
CA LEU A 76 7.28 33.86 -15.70
C LEU A 76 6.30 34.79 -14.97
N ASP A 77 6.14 34.65 -13.65
CA ASP A 77 5.36 35.58 -12.83
C ASP A 77 5.95 37.00 -12.92
N LEU A 78 7.27 37.14 -12.79
CA LEU A 78 7.97 38.42 -12.92
C LEU A 78 7.75 39.08 -14.30
N PHE A 79 7.71 38.29 -15.38
CA PHE A 79 7.41 38.80 -16.72
C PHE A 79 5.98 39.32 -16.85
N TRP A 80 5.01 38.60 -16.28
CA TRP A 80 3.62 39.04 -16.28
C TRP A 80 3.40 40.27 -15.38
N ILE A 81 4.04 40.33 -14.21
CA ILE A 81 4.02 41.49 -13.32
C ILE A 81 4.59 42.71 -14.04
N TRP A 82 5.74 42.55 -14.70
CA TRP A 82 6.35 43.63 -15.48
C TRP A 82 5.39 44.13 -16.57
N THR A 83 4.97 43.23 -17.46
CA THR A 83 4.15 43.54 -18.63
C THR A 83 2.82 44.17 -18.25
N SER A 84 2.15 43.64 -17.22
CA SER A 84 0.87 44.16 -16.75
C SER A 84 1.01 45.54 -16.12
N GLY A 85 2.08 45.79 -15.36
CA GLY A 85 2.35 47.10 -14.79
C GLY A 85 2.64 48.16 -15.84
N ILE A 86 3.42 47.83 -16.88
CA ILE A 86 3.67 48.75 -18.01
C ILE A 86 2.37 49.07 -18.76
N ARG A 87 1.55 48.06 -19.07
CA ARG A 87 0.30 48.23 -19.82
C ARG A 87 -0.80 48.97 -19.05
N SER A 88 -0.82 48.84 -17.72
CA SER A 88 -1.86 49.45 -16.88
C SER A 88 -1.51 50.85 -16.35
N ALA A 89 -0.26 51.30 -16.51
CA ALA A 89 0.19 52.62 -16.05
C ALA A 89 -0.56 53.75 -16.78
N LYS A 90 -1.36 54.53 -16.04
CA LYS A 90 -2.14 55.68 -16.58
C LYS A 90 -1.40 57.02 -16.52
N SER A 91 -0.23 57.05 -15.92
CA SER A 91 0.58 58.27 -15.76
C SER A 91 2.07 57.93 -15.76
N LYS A 92 2.90 58.94 -16.08
CA LYS A 92 4.36 58.81 -16.02
C LYS A 92 4.85 58.44 -14.62
N THR A 93 4.25 59.00 -13.57
CA THR A 93 4.60 58.70 -12.18
C THR A 93 4.40 57.22 -11.84
N ALA A 94 3.26 56.63 -12.25
CA ALA A 94 2.97 55.21 -12.01
C ALA A 94 3.96 54.30 -12.77
N LEU A 95 4.32 54.68 -14.01
CA LEU A 95 5.32 53.98 -14.79
C LEU A 95 6.71 54.04 -14.12
N ASP A 96 7.13 55.23 -13.70
CA ASP A 96 8.43 55.45 -13.04
C ASP A 96 8.52 54.68 -11.71
N GLU A 97 7.42 54.61 -10.95
CA GLU A 97 7.33 53.82 -9.72
C GLU A 97 7.44 52.31 -9.98
N HIS A 98 6.76 51.80 -11.01
CA HIS A 98 6.86 50.39 -11.41
C HIS A 98 8.30 50.01 -11.79
N VAL A 99 8.93 50.83 -12.65
CA VAL A 99 10.34 50.64 -13.05
C VAL A 99 11.27 50.72 -11.83
N ARG A 100 11.04 51.68 -10.93
CA ARG A 100 11.83 51.82 -9.69
C ARG A 100 11.69 50.61 -8.78
N THR A 101 10.51 50.02 -8.70
CA THR A 101 10.25 48.83 -7.87
C THR A 101 11.11 47.66 -8.34
N PHE A 102 11.16 47.38 -9.66
CA PHE A 102 12.04 46.36 -10.22
C PHE A 102 13.52 46.70 -10.05
N ARG A 103 13.93 47.96 -10.27
CA ARG A 103 15.32 48.39 -10.07
C ARG A 103 15.78 48.31 -8.61
N SER A 104 14.86 48.33 -7.65
CA SER A 104 15.21 48.13 -6.23
C SER A 104 15.58 46.69 -5.91
N GLY A 105 15.17 45.74 -6.76
CA GLY A 105 15.37 44.31 -6.56
C GLY A 105 14.36 43.63 -5.64
N ALA A 106 13.43 44.39 -5.04
CA ALA A 106 12.48 43.87 -4.04
C ALA A 106 11.59 42.73 -4.60
N LEU A 107 11.16 42.83 -5.86
CA LEU A 107 10.35 41.77 -6.48
C LEU A 107 11.16 40.49 -6.74
N PHE A 108 12.44 40.62 -7.11
CA PHE A 108 13.30 39.45 -7.33
C PHE A 108 13.61 38.74 -6.01
N ASP A 109 13.86 39.51 -4.95
CA ASP A 109 14.07 38.98 -3.59
C ASP A 109 12.82 38.23 -3.08
N GLN A 110 11.63 38.76 -3.34
CA GLN A 110 10.36 38.09 -2.98
C GLN A 110 10.14 36.73 -3.67
N CYS A 111 10.67 36.56 -4.89
CA CYS A 111 10.63 35.29 -5.62
C CYS A 111 11.72 34.30 -5.17
N THR A 112 12.68 34.75 -4.37
CA THR A 112 13.84 33.94 -3.99
C THR A 112 13.49 32.96 -2.88
N ARG A 113 13.93 31.71 -2.99
CA ARG A 113 13.76 30.66 -1.98
C ARG A 113 15.09 29.98 -1.68
N SER A 114 15.36 29.76 -0.39
CA SER A 114 16.56 29.03 0.01
C SER A 114 16.36 27.52 -0.16
N LEU A 115 17.31 26.86 -0.84
CA LEU A 115 17.28 25.42 -1.12
C LEU A 115 17.94 24.61 0.00
N VAL A 116 18.81 25.22 0.80
CA VAL A 116 19.55 24.57 1.88
C VAL A 116 19.60 25.51 3.08
N SER A 117 19.31 24.98 4.27
CA SER A 117 19.39 25.75 5.52
C SER A 117 20.79 26.34 5.72
N GLU A 118 20.86 27.60 6.14
CA GLU A 118 22.11 28.29 6.47
C GLU A 118 22.96 27.51 7.50
N LEU A 119 22.31 26.74 8.41
CA LEU A 119 22.99 25.89 9.39
C LEU A 119 23.78 24.72 8.77
N ARG A 120 23.52 24.39 7.51
CA ARG A 120 24.19 23.33 6.76
C ARG A 120 25.28 23.87 5.82
N LEU A 121 25.40 25.19 5.70
CA LEU A 121 26.36 25.87 4.85
C LEU A 121 27.42 26.59 5.70
N PRO A 122 28.60 26.90 5.14
CA PRO A 122 29.57 27.76 5.82
C PRO A 122 29.01 29.16 6.13
N ASP A 123 29.52 29.81 7.17
CA ASP A 123 29.06 31.14 7.60
C ASP A 123 29.05 32.16 6.44
N GLY A 124 27.90 32.79 6.22
CA GLY A 124 27.70 33.80 5.17
C GLY A 124 27.41 33.24 3.77
N ALA A 125 27.47 31.91 3.59
CA ALA A 125 27.10 31.25 2.34
C ALA A 125 25.58 31.09 2.20
N ARG A 126 25.11 31.02 0.96
CA ARG A 126 23.68 30.84 0.63
C ARG A 126 23.54 30.00 -0.63
N LEU A 127 22.48 29.19 -0.69
CA LEU A 127 22.05 28.54 -1.92
C LEU A 127 20.59 28.87 -2.15
N ASP A 128 20.37 29.89 -2.95
CA ASP A 128 19.06 30.45 -3.22
C ASP A 128 18.62 30.14 -4.65
N PHE A 129 17.31 30.19 -4.88
CA PHE A 129 16.67 29.73 -6.10
C PHE A 129 15.49 30.62 -6.49
N ILE A 130 15.37 30.89 -7.80
CA ILE A 130 14.17 31.42 -8.43
C ILE A 130 13.70 30.38 -9.46
N GLY A 131 12.48 29.88 -9.28
CA GLY A 131 11.86 28.91 -10.19
C GLY A 131 11.33 29.53 -11.47
N ALA A 132 10.89 28.68 -12.40
CA ALA A 132 10.30 29.13 -13.67
C ALA A 132 8.98 29.88 -13.46
N GLY A 133 8.16 29.46 -12.50
CA GLY A 133 6.95 30.16 -12.09
C GLY A 133 6.09 29.37 -11.11
N SER A 134 5.10 30.05 -10.54
CA SER A 134 4.11 29.43 -9.65
C SER A 134 3.13 28.54 -10.44
N PRO A 135 2.44 27.57 -9.80
CA PRO A 135 1.45 26.73 -10.47
C PRO A 135 0.28 27.51 -11.11
N THR A 136 0.01 28.72 -10.60
CA THR A 136 -1.06 29.60 -11.06
C THR A 136 -0.56 31.03 -11.16
N ILE A 137 -0.53 31.58 -12.37
CA ILE A 137 0.06 32.88 -12.67
C ILE A 137 -1.05 33.90 -12.96
N ARG A 138 -0.86 35.13 -12.49
CA ARG A 138 -1.73 36.25 -12.86
C ARG A 138 -1.34 36.82 -14.23
N ALA A 139 -2.07 36.38 -15.25
CA ALA A 139 -1.93 36.81 -16.64
C ALA A 139 -3.26 37.41 -17.15
N PRO A 140 -3.40 38.74 -17.05
CA PRO A 140 -4.58 39.48 -16.58
C PRO A 140 -5.46 38.85 -15.48
N ASP A 141 -5.91 37.63 -15.69
CA ASP A 141 -6.67 36.82 -14.73
C ASP A 141 -5.76 35.74 -14.11
N LEU A 142 -6.20 35.08 -13.04
CA LEU A 142 -5.44 33.97 -12.46
C LEU A 142 -5.68 32.71 -13.29
N VAL A 143 -4.61 32.17 -13.90
CA VAL A 143 -4.68 31.00 -14.81
C VAL A 143 -3.58 29.98 -14.48
N PRO A 144 -3.74 28.71 -14.87
CA PRO A 144 -2.67 27.72 -14.73
C PRO A 144 -1.38 28.14 -15.45
N TYR A 145 -0.23 27.70 -14.93
CA TYR A 145 1.10 28.01 -15.48
C TYR A 145 1.20 27.81 -17.01
N ALA A 146 0.75 26.66 -17.51
CA ALA A 146 0.84 26.33 -18.93
C ALA A 146 0.06 27.32 -19.83
N ASP A 147 -1.11 27.76 -19.36
CA ASP A 147 -1.93 28.75 -20.07
C ASP A 147 -1.26 30.13 -20.05
N ALA A 148 -0.68 30.52 -18.92
CA ALA A 148 0.06 31.78 -18.81
C ALA A 148 1.27 31.82 -19.75
N LEU A 149 2.01 30.72 -19.85
CA LEU A 149 3.15 30.61 -20.77
C LEU A 149 2.71 30.69 -22.23
N ALA A 150 1.66 29.94 -22.60
CA ALA A 150 1.14 29.94 -23.97
C ALA A 150 0.63 31.31 -24.43
N ARG A 151 0.14 32.14 -23.50
CA ARG A 151 -0.36 33.50 -23.76
C ARG A 151 0.75 34.56 -23.82
N PHE A 152 1.96 34.26 -23.36
CA PHE A 152 3.00 35.27 -23.22
C PHE A 152 3.69 35.56 -24.57
N SER A 153 3.67 36.83 -25.00
CA SER A 153 4.34 37.29 -26.22
C SER A 153 5.72 37.88 -25.90
N TRP A 154 6.78 37.16 -26.26
CA TRP A 154 8.17 37.64 -26.13
C TRP A 154 8.42 38.90 -26.96
N THR A 155 7.82 38.98 -28.16
CA THR A 155 7.92 40.16 -29.03
C THR A 155 7.33 41.38 -28.33
N ASP A 156 6.11 41.28 -27.79
CA ASP A 156 5.46 42.40 -27.09
C ASP A 156 6.21 42.78 -25.80
N PHE A 157 6.79 41.80 -25.11
CA PHE A 157 7.59 42.04 -23.92
C PHE A 157 8.75 42.97 -24.22
N PHE A 158 9.50 42.72 -25.30
CA PHE A 158 10.62 43.57 -25.70
C PHE A 158 10.17 44.88 -26.36
N GLU A 159 9.31 44.80 -27.37
CA GLU A 159 8.97 45.94 -28.24
C GLU A 159 7.97 46.90 -27.59
N GLN A 160 6.96 46.37 -26.90
CA GLN A 160 5.84 47.17 -26.37
C GLN A 160 5.94 47.43 -24.87
N SER A 161 6.65 46.56 -24.14
CA SER A 161 6.74 46.63 -22.68
C SER A 161 8.13 47.01 -22.17
N ALA A 162 9.07 47.37 -23.05
CA ALA A 162 10.44 47.74 -22.69
C ALA A 162 11.15 46.70 -21.80
N GLY A 163 10.90 45.41 -22.06
CA GLY A 163 11.35 44.28 -21.23
C GLY A 163 12.86 44.23 -20.97
N GLY A 164 13.67 44.79 -21.87
CA GLY A 164 15.12 44.91 -21.68
C GLY A 164 15.52 45.66 -20.40
N ILE A 165 14.71 46.62 -19.93
CA ILE A 165 14.95 47.34 -18.67
C ILE A 165 14.79 46.41 -17.47
N MET A 166 13.79 45.51 -17.52
CA MET A 166 13.56 44.53 -16.46
C MET A 166 14.69 43.52 -16.38
N ILE A 167 15.12 42.98 -17.53
CA ILE A 167 16.24 42.04 -17.60
C ILE A 167 17.53 42.68 -17.05
N GLU A 168 17.79 43.94 -17.40
CA GLU A 168 18.95 44.67 -16.88
C GLU A 168 18.84 44.92 -15.37
N ALA A 169 17.64 45.21 -14.85
CA ALA A 169 17.41 45.33 -13.41
C ALA A 169 17.66 44.00 -12.68
N LEU A 170 17.16 42.88 -13.22
CA LEU A 170 17.41 41.54 -12.70
C LEU A 170 18.91 41.23 -12.68
N ARG A 171 19.58 41.48 -13.81
CA ARG A 171 21.02 41.25 -13.97
C ARG A 171 21.84 42.01 -12.92
N ASN A 172 21.52 43.28 -12.69
CA ASN A 172 22.22 44.11 -11.71
C ASN A 172 21.95 43.67 -10.26
N TRP A 173 20.68 43.39 -9.92
CA TRP A 173 20.33 42.89 -8.59
C TRP A 173 21.03 41.56 -8.27
N CYS A 174 21.04 40.61 -9.22
CA CYS A 174 21.73 39.32 -9.08
C CYS A 174 23.21 39.51 -8.71
N ARG A 175 23.89 40.43 -9.39
CA ARG A 175 25.33 40.71 -9.22
C ARG A 175 25.67 41.40 -7.91
N ASP A 176 24.77 42.23 -7.41
CA ASP A 176 24.94 42.93 -6.16
C ASP A 176 24.67 41.99 -4.97
N SER A 177 23.78 41.01 -5.16
CA SER A 177 23.27 40.14 -4.09
C SER A 177 24.05 38.83 -3.95
N TYR A 178 24.61 38.30 -5.03
CA TYR A 178 25.25 36.98 -5.07
C TYR A 178 26.65 37.02 -5.67
N ASP A 179 27.48 36.03 -5.32
CA ASP A 179 28.83 35.87 -5.87
C ASP A 179 28.80 35.02 -7.14
N VAL A 180 27.95 34.00 -7.16
CA VAL A 180 27.81 33.03 -8.26
C VAL A 180 26.34 32.95 -8.65
N ILE A 181 26.03 33.18 -9.93
CA ILE A 181 24.67 33.13 -10.45
C ILE A 181 24.64 32.15 -11.62
N LEU A 182 23.81 31.11 -11.50
CA LEU A 182 23.72 30.04 -12.49
C LEU A 182 22.33 30.01 -13.10
N VAL A 183 22.28 29.98 -14.44
CA VAL A 183 21.02 30.01 -15.21
C VAL A 183 20.86 28.70 -15.96
N ASP A 184 19.77 27.97 -15.72
CA ASP A 184 19.41 26.78 -16.50
C ASP A 184 18.56 27.22 -17.69
N SER A 185 19.14 27.23 -18.90
CA SER A 185 18.46 27.74 -20.10
C SER A 185 17.39 26.78 -20.64
N ARG A 186 16.62 27.18 -21.66
CA ARG A 186 15.88 26.19 -22.47
C ARG A 186 16.83 25.50 -23.47
N THR A 187 16.52 24.28 -23.90
CA THR A 187 17.29 23.60 -24.96
C THR A 187 16.89 24.09 -26.35
N GLY A 188 17.85 24.13 -27.27
CA GLY A 188 17.59 24.45 -28.69
C GLY A 188 17.82 25.92 -29.04
N LEU A 189 17.43 26.33 -30.25
CA LEU A 189 17.70 27.67 -30.78
C LEU A 189 16.70 28.74 -30.31
N ALA A 190 15.58 28.31 -29.74
CA ALA A 190 14.48 29.16 -29.30
C ALA A 190 14.59 29.57 -27.82
N ASP A 191 15.82 29.70 -27.29
CA ASP A 191 16.13 30.02 -25.89
C ASP A 191 15.62 31.43 -25.52
N VAL A 192 14.30 31.52 -25.27
CA VAL A 192 13.57 32.64 -24.67
C VAL A 192 13.85 34.02 -25.32
N ALA A 193 14.18 34.04 -26.62
CA ALA A 193 14.61 35.21 -27.40
C ALA A 193 16.06 35.69 -27.19
N GLY A 194 17.00 34.79 -26.83
CA GLY A 194 18.43 35.08 -26.70
C GLY A 194 18.82 35.67 -25.34
N ILE A 195 17.88 35.75 -24.39
CA ILE A 195 18.12 36.30 -23.05
C ILE A 195 19.22 35.53 -22.33
N CYS A 196 19.07 34.20 -22.24
CA CYS A 196 19.95 33.34 -21.47
C CYS A 196 21.31 33.15 -22.13
N THR A 197 21.45 33.36 -23.45
CA THR A 197 22.72 33.18 -24.17
C THR A 197 23.44 34.48 -24.50
N MET A 198 22.77 35.64 -24.49
CA MET A 198 23.36 36.91 -24.92
C MET A 198 23.21 38.08 -23.92
N GLN A 199 22.02 38.27 -23.34
CA GLN A 199 21.72 39.47 -22.55
C GLN A 199 22.12 39.31 -21.07
N LEU A 200 21.74 38.19 -20.47
CA LEU A 200 21.92 37.91 -19.05
C LEU A 200 23.37 37.49 -18.68
N PRO A 201 24.02 36.53 -19.37
CA PRO A 201 25.27 35.94 -18.88
C PRO A 201 26.51 36.81 -19.06
N ASP A 202 27.52 36.53 -18.24
CA ASP A 202 28.95 36.80 -18.52
C ASP A 202 29.61 35.63 -19.25
N ALA A 203 29.15 34.42 -18.96
CA ALA A 203 29.64 33.20 -19.59
C ALA A 203 28.49 32.26 -19.96
N VAL A 204 28.66 31.51 -21.05
CA VAL A 204 27.77 30.42 -21.46
C VAL A 204 28.59 29.14 -21.49
N LEU A 205 28.19 28.18 -20.65
CA LEU A 205 28.70 26.82 -20.64
C LEU A 205 27.90 25.97 -21.65
N LEU A 206 28.52 25.67 -22.78
CA LEU A 206 27.96 24.82 -23.82
C LEU A 206 28.09 23.34 -23.40
N CYS A 207 27.00 22.78 -22.88
CA CYS A 207 26.88 21.39 -22.46
C CYS A 207 26.39 20.52 -23.62
N PHE A 208 27.11 19.45 -23.95
CA PHE A 208 26.77 18.63 -25.12
C PHE A 208 27.35 17.22 -25.05
N VAL A 209 26.67 16.25 -25.66
CA VAL A 209 27.26 14.92 -25.92
C VAL A 209 28.00 14.93 -27.27
N LEU A 210 29.02 14.07 -27.41
CA LEU A 210 29.91 14.01 -28.58
C LEU A 210 29.28 13.39 -29.85
N ASN A 211 27.99 13.61 -30.08
CA ASN A 211 27.32 13.24 -31.32
C ASN A 211 27.27 14.43 -32.31
N ARG A 212 27.09 14.12 -33.58
CA ARG A 212 27.15 15.11 -34.67
C ARG A 212 26.13 16.25 -34.51
N GLN A 213 24.88 15.91 -34.17
CA GLN A 213 23.80 16.89 -34.04
C GLN A 213 24.07 17.90 -32.92
N ASN A 214 24.57 17.44 -31.78
CA ASN A 214 24.90 18.33 -30.68
C ASN A 214 26.10 19.23 -31.02
N ILE A 215 27.16 18.67 -31.61
CA ILE A 215 28.35 19.44 -32.04
C ILE A 215 27.97 20.54 -33.03
N GLU A 216 27.20 20.21 -34.06
CA GLU A 216 26.72 21.18 -35.05
C GLU A 216 25.83 22.24 -34.40
N GLY A 217 24.92 21.83 -33.51
CA GLY A 217 24.01 22.73 -32.80
C GLY A 217 24.70 23.72 -31.87
N ILE A 218 25.66 23.28 -31.05
CA ILE A 218 26.41 24.20 -30.19
C ILE A 218 27.32 25.13 -30.98
N SER A 219 27.84 24.69 -32.14
CA SER A 219 28.65 25.52 -33.04
C SER A 219 27.81 26.66 -33.64
N GLN A 220 26.53 26.41 -33.97
CA GLN A 220 25.60 27.44 -34.44
C GLN A 220 25.34 28.49 -33.35
N VAL A 221 25.09 28.06 -32.11
CA VAL A 221 24.86 28.97 -30.98
C VAL A 221 26.12 29.76 -30.64
N ALA A 222 27.28 29.11 -30.62
CA ALA A 222 28.57 29.76 -30.43
C ALA A 222 28.82 30.86 -31.48
N THR A 223 28.53 30.56 -32.75
CA THR A 223 28.62 31.54 -33.86
C THR A 223 27.68 32.72 -33.63
N ALA A 224 26.44 32.47 -33.22
CA ALA A 224 25.46 33.53 -32.95
C ALA A 224 25.89 34.42 -31.78
N VAL A 225 26.33 33.83 -30.66
CA VAL A 225 26.81 34.57 -29.49
C VAL A 225 28.05 35.40 -29.84
N LYS A 226 29.05 34.82 -30.53
CA LYS A 226 30.23 35.55 -30.99
C LYS A 226 29.88 36.68 -31.96
N GLY A 227 28.97 36.44 -32.90
CA GLY A 227 28.53 37.45 -33.87
C GLY A 227 27.82 38.64 -33.21
N SER A 228 26.98 38.40 -32.20
CA SER A 228 26.18 39.45 -31.55
C SER A 228 26.86 40.12 -30.36
N ARG A 229 27.73 39.41 -29.63
CA ARG A 229 28.32 39.86 -28.36
C ARG A 229 29.86 39.86 -28.36
N GLY A 230 30.51 39.34 -29.40
CA GLY A 230 31.96 39.24 -29.46
C GLY A 230 32.53 38.47 -28.26
N ASP A 231 33.53 39.04 -27.60
CA ASP A 231 34.14 38.48 -26.38
C ASP A 231 33.48 38.96 -25.09
N ALA A 232 32.40 39.75 -25.16
CA ALA A 232 31.67 40.21 -23.97
C ALA A 232 30.95 39.08 -23.24
N VAL A 233 30.70 37.95 -23.92
CA VAL A 233 30.19 36.71 -23.33
C VAL A 233 31.23 35.61 -23.56
N GLN A 234 31.77 35.05 -22.48
CA GLN A 234 32.74 33.97 -22.53
C GLN A 234 32.05 32.65 -22.87
N LEU A 235 32.55 31.91 -23.86
CA LEU A 235 32.05 30.58 -24.18
C LEU A 235 32.95 29.53 -23.54
N ARG A 236 32.38 28.60 -22.78
CA ARG A 236 33.05 27.45 -22.17
C ARG A 236 32.51 26.14 -22.74
N ILE A 237 33.35 25.14 -22.93
CA ILE A 237 33.01 23.90 -23.65
C ILE A 237 32.96 22.71 -22.70
N CYS A 238 31.79 22.13 -22.47
CA CYS A 238 31.60 21.05 -21.50
C CYS A 238 31.05 19.79 -22.18
N PRO A 239 31.93 18.88 -22.65
CA PRO A 239 31.50 17.57 -23.10
C PRO A 239 30.87 16.77 -21.94
N MET A 240 29.70 16.20 -22.18
CA MET A 240 28.92 15.44 -21.22
C MET A 240 28.90 13.96 -21.61
N ARG A 241 28.80 13.09 -20.60
CA ARG A 241 28.70 11.63 -20.75
C ARG A 241 29.90 11.04 -21.52
N VAL A 242 31.09 11.55 -21.23
CA VAL A 242 32.33 11.11 -21.84
C VAL A 242 32.73 9.73 -21.30
N SER A 243 33.24 8.86 -22.17
CA SER A 243 33.71 7.54 -21.73
C SER A 243 34.99 7.66 -20.91
N GLN A 244 35.13 6.86 -19.87
CA GLN A 244 36.38 6.79 -19.12
C GLN A 244 37.46 6.05 -19.91
N ASP A 245 37.06 5.10 -20.77
CA ASP A 245 37.97 4.26 -21.55
C ASP A 245 38.53 4.97 -22.81
N ARG A 246 38.05 6.19 -23.10
CA ARG A 246 38.45 7.04 -24.25
C ARG A 246 38.65 6.24 -25.55
N PRO A 247 37.59 5.60 -26.08
CA PRO A 247 37.69 4.81 -27.31
C PRO A 247 38.11 5.68 -28.51
N THR A 248 38.68 5.07 -29.55
CA THR A 248 39.13 5.77 -30.75
C THR A 248 38.02 6.61 -31.40
N GLU A 249 36.77 6.15 -31.33
CA GLU A 249 35.59 6.89 -31.83
C GLU A 249 35.37 8.22 -31.10
N GLU A 250 35.73 8.30 -29.81
CA GLU A 250 35.68 9.54 -29.04
C GLU A 250 36.70 10.55 -29.59
N ALA A 251 37.91 10.12 -29.93
CA ALA A 251 38.94 10.99 -30.48
C ALA A 251 38.49 11.64 -31.81
N ASP A 252 37.86 10.86 -32.69
CA ASP A 252 37.26 11.36 -33.94
C ASP A 252 36.11 12.35 -33.65
N ALA A 253 35.26 12.06 -32.66
CA ALA A 253 34.21 12.98 -32.25
C ALA A 253 34.73 14.30 -31.66
N ARG A 254 35.80 14.27 -30.86
CA ARG A 254 36.47 15.46 -30.35
C ARG A 254 37.09 16.28 -31.47
N ALA A 255 37.80 15.63 -32.41
CA ALA A 255 38.37 16.30 -33.58
C ALA A 255 37.29 17.03 -34.41
N ARG A 256 36.10 16.42 -34.57
CA ARG A 256 34.95 17.11 -35.17
C ARG A 256 34.52 18.33 -34.36
N ALA A 257 34.37 18.19 -33.04
CA ALA A 257 33.99 19.30 -32.17
C ALA A 257 34.98 20.47 -32.29
N HIS A 258 36.29 20.21 -32.26
CA HIS A 258 37.34 21.21 -32.48
C HIS A 258 37.15 21.95 -33.80
N ARG A 259 37.00 21.24 -34.92
CA ARG A 259 36.82 21.86 -36.24
C ARG A 259 35.57 22.75 -36.30
N HIS A 260 34.45 22.30 -35.73
CA HIS A 260 33.20 23.07 -35.73
C HIS A 260 33.26 24.30 -34.82
N LEU A 261 33.86 24.19 -33.64
CA LEU A 261 34.00 25.30 -32.70
C LEU A 261 35.03 26.32 -33.16
N GLN A 262 36.13 25.88 -33.79
CA GLN A 262 37.09 26.77 -34.43
C GLN A 262 36.43 27.60 -35.54
N ARG A 263 35.60 26.97 -36.38
CA ARG A 263 34.83 27.67 -37.43
C ARG A 263 33.82 28.67 -36.85
N ALA A 264 33.35 28.45 -35.63
CA ALA A 264 32.50 29.39 -34.89
C ALA A 264 33.28 30.56 -34.27
N GLY A 265 34.60 30.64 -34.48
CA GLY A 265 35.45 31.73 -33.99
C GLY A 265 35.98 31.54 -32.57
N LEU A 266 36.04 30.29 -32.07
CA LEU A 266 36.63 29.99 -30.77
C LEU A 266 38.12 29.63 -30.92
N ASP A 267 38.91 30.01 -29.91
CA ASP A 267 40.30 29.62 -29.80
C ASP A 267 40.43 28.11 -29.55
N LEU A 268 41.25 27.44 -30.36
CA LEU A 268 41.41 25.98 -30.30
C LEU A 268 42.03 25.52 -28.98
N GLY A 269 43.03 26.25 -28.47
CA GLY A 269 43.72 25.88 -27.23
C GLY A 269 42.78 25.97 -26.03
N ALA A 270 41.94 27.01 -25.98
CA ALA A 270 40.89 27.15 -24.96
C ALA A 270 39.84 26.03 -25.05
N VAL A 271 39.40 25.66 -26.26
CA VAL A 271 38.45 24.56 -26.46
C VAL A 271 39.05 23.24 -25.97
N GLU A 272 40.32 22.95 -26.29
CA GLU A 272 41.02 21.74 -25.85
C GLU A 272 41.18 21.68 -24.34
N ALA A 273 41.65 22.77 -23.73
CA ALA A 273 41.78 22.87 -22.28
C ALA A 273 40.45 22.63 -21.55
N ASP A 274 39.35 23.19 -22.06
CA ASP A 274 38.01 22.97 -21.51
C ASP A 274 37.56 21.51 -21.67
N MET A 275 37.69 20.95 -22.88
CA MET A 275 37.28 19.58 -23.17
C MET A 275 38.08 18.52 -22.40
N GLU A 276 39.30 18.84 -21.95
CA GLU A 276 40.10 17.97 -21.08
C GLU A 276 39.78 18.17 -19.59
N ARG A 277 39.61 19.42 -19.15
CA ARG A 277 39.52 19.77 -17.73
C ARG A 277 38.12 19.63 -17.15
N ILE A 278 37.09 20.03 -17.90
CA ILE A 278 35.71 20.16 -17.39
C ILE A 278 34.72 19.21 -18.06
N ALA A 279 35.22 18.16 -18.73
CA ALA A 279 34.36 17.10 -19.25
C ALA A 279 33.69 16.30 -18.11
N ILE A 280 32.41 16.00 -18.27
CA ILE A 280 31.64 15.19 -17.32
C ILE A 280 31.58 13.74 -17.83
N PRO A 281 32.14 12.77 -17.10
CA PRO A 281 32.17 11.38 -17.52
C PRO A 281 30.80 10.69 -17.34
N VAL A 282 30.62 9.56 -18.00
CA VAL A 282 29.52 8.64 -17.70
C VAL A 282 29.78 7.92 -16.36
N ALA A 283 28.72 7.68 -15.59
CA ALA A 283 28.79 6.94 -14.32
C ALA A 283 27.63 5.95 -14.21
N GLY A 284 27.89 4.77 -13.63
CA GLY A 284 26.91 3.67 -13.52
C GLY A 284 26.00 3.77 -12.30
N ASN A 285 26.30 4.62 -11.33
CA ASN A 285 25.60 4.77 -10.05
C ASN A 285 24.64 5.97 -10.02
N VAL A 286 24.19 6.46 -11.18
CA VAL A 286 23.19 7.54 -11.24
C VAL A 286 21.81 6.94 -10.94
N PRO A 287 21.11 7.39 -9.89
CA PRO A 287 19.80 6.87 -9.52
C PRO A 287 18.72 7.30 -10.53
N PHE A 288 17.56 6.61 -10.51
CA PHE A 288 16.39 6.92 -11.35
C PHE A 288 15.54 8.08 -10.80
N TYR A 289 16.12 8.95 -9.97
CA TYR A 289 15.50 10.15 -9.43
C TYR A 289 16.52 11.28 -9.39
N GLU A 290 16.05 12.53 -9.44
CA GLU A 290 16.92 13.71 -9.41
C GLU A 290 17.56 13.87 -8.03
N THR A 291 18.89 13.88 -7.99
CA THR A 291 19.67 14.18 -6.79
C THR A 291 21.05 14.69 -7.17
N LEU A 292 21.74 15.32 -6.22
CA LEU A 292 23.12 15.74 -6.42
C LEU A 292 24.07 14.55 -6.26
N ALA A 293 25.15 14.55 -7.04
CA ALA A 293 26.15 13.48 -7.04
C ALA A 293 26.73 13.17 -5.64
N PRO A 294 27.00 14.15 -4.76
CA PRO A 294 27.49 13.86 -3.40
C PRO A 294 26.50 13.07 -2.52
N PHE A 295 25.21 13.08 -2.84
CA PHE A 295 24.19 12.36 -2.08
C PHE A 295 23.92 10.97 -2.66
N SER A 296 24.06 10.78 -3.97
CA SER A 296 23.99 9.43 -4.58
C SER A 296 25.27 8.61 -4.37
N ALA A 297 26.44 9.26 -4.31
CA ALA A 297 27.74 8.62 -4.15
C ALA A 297 27.88 7.85 -2.84
N SER A 298 28.33 6.59 -2.85
CA SER A 298 28.68 5.85 -1.62
C SER A 298 29.72 6.64 -0.80
N ASP A 299 30.81 7.05 -1.45
CA ASP A 299 31.81 7.97 -0.92
C ASP A 299 32.04 9.15 -1.88
N PRO A 300 31.58 10.37 -1.55
CA PRO A 300 31.72 11.56 -2.39
C PRO A 300 33.17 11.96 -2.62
N ALA A 301 34.09 11.56 -1.72
CA ALA A 301 35.51 11.88 -1.86
C ALA A 301 36.19 11.12 -3.01
N HIS A 302 35.59 10.01 -3.46
CA HIS A 302 36.13 9.13 -4.51
C HIS A 302 35.14 8.90 -5.65
N ASP A 303 33.95 9.52 -5.60
CA ASP A 303 32.93 9.39 -6.64
C ASP A 303 33.27 10.22 -7.87
N VAL A 304 33.21 9.58 -9.03
CA VAL A 304 33.66 10.15 -10.30
C VAL A 304 32.86 11.40 -10.67
N LEU A 305 31.53 11.38 -10.51
CA LEU A 305 30.70 12.53 -10.86
C LEU A 305 30.92 13.69 -9.88
N THR A 306 31.01 13.38 -8.58
CA THR A 306 31.28 14.38 -7.55
C THR A 306 32.59 15.12 -7.82
N LEU A 307 33.66 14.39 -8.14
CA LEU A 307 34.96 14.99 -8.46
C LEU A 307 34.92 15.78 -9.78
N ALA A 308 34.25 15.29 -10.82
CA ALA A 308 34.10 16.02 -12.08
C ALA A 308 33.33 17.34 -11.89
N TYR A 309 32.24 17.34 -11.11
CA TYR A 309 31.51 18.56 -10.79
C TYR A 309 32.30 19.49 -9.87
N GLN A 310 33.16 18.97 -8.99
CA GLN A 310 34.10 19.78 -8.22
C GLN A 310 35.03 20.55 -9.16
N THR A 311 35.69 19.86 -10.11
CA THR A 311 36.58 20.50 -11.08
C THR A 311 35.86 21.52 -11.96
N LEU A 312 34.62 21.22 -12.39
CA LEU A 312 33.79 22.17 -13.13
C LEU A 312 33.49 23.42 -12.27
N THR A 313 33.13 23.23 -11.01
CA THR A 313 32.84 24.33 -10.08
C THR A 313 34.05 25.22 -9.86
N GLU A 314 35.22 24.64 -9.58
CA GLU A 314 36.48 25.37 -9.42
C GLU A 314 36.81 26.20 -10.67
N THR A 315 36.58 25.61 -11.83
CA THR A 315 36.90 26.23 -13.13
C THR A 315 35.95 27.37 -13.50
N LEU A 316 34.68 27.31 -13.11
CA LEU A 316 33.69 28.36 -13.37
C LEU A 316 33.71 29.48 -12.33
N THR A 317 33.98 29.14 -11.06
CA THR A 317 33.88 30.10 -9.95
C THR A 317 35.25 30.66 -9.53
N GLY A 318 36.35 30.02 -9.93
CA GLY A 318 37.71 30.34 -9.48
C GLY A 318 37.95 30.03 -8.00
N VAL A 319 37.06 29.29 -7.35
CA VAL A 319 37.16 28.90 -5.94
C VAL A 319 37.83 27.55 -5.86
N GLU A 320 38.92 27.46 -5.10
CA GLU A 320 39.54 26.16 -4.80
C GLU A 320 38.65 25.40 -3.80
N LEU A 321 38.17 24.23 -4.19
CA LEU A 321 37.32 23.40 -3.35
C LEU A 321 38.18 22.39 -2.59
N TYR A 322 38.37 22.62 -1.29
CA TYR A 322 38.78 21.53 -0.42
C TYR A 322 37.56 20.64 -0.14
N ARG A 323 37.67 19.33 -0.41
CA ARG A 323 36.60 18.32 -0.34
C ARG A 323 35.45 18.74 0.60
N PRO A 324 34.23 19.02 0.10
CA PRO A 324 33.14 19.48 0.93
C PRO A 324 32.85 18.42 2.00
N LYS A 325 33.03 18.78 3.28
CA LYS A 325 32.67 17.91 4.41
C LYS A 325 31.17 17.92 4.56
N ILE A 326 30.49 17.06 3.80
CA ILE A 326 29.07 16.82 3.98
C ILE A 326 28.93 15.80 5.11
N ASP A 327 28.27 16.23 6.18
CA ASP A 327 27.95 15.40 7.34
C ASP A 327 27.27 14.08 6.91
N SER A 328 27.77 12.95 7.42
CA SER A 328 27.26 11.62 7.03
C SER A 328 25.83 11.41 7.50
N ALA A 329 25.45 11.95 8.68
CA ALA A 329 24.08 11.85 9.18
C ALA A 329 23.11 12.64 8.30
N TRP A 330 23.50 13.84 7.85
CA TRP A 330 22.70 14.61 6.90
C TRP A 330 22.56 13.90 5.54
N ARG A 331 23.63 13.30 5.00
CA ARG A 331 23.54 12.53 3.75
C ARG A 331 22.56 11.38 3.85
N GLU A 332 22.64 10.63 4.95
CA GLU A 332 21.74 9.51 5.22
C GLU A 332 20.28 9.98 5.38
N GLN A 333 20.07 11.12 6.05
CA GLN A 333 18.75 11.73 6.16
C GLN A 333 18.18 12.13 4.78
N VAL A 334 18.98 12.74 3.91
CA VAL A 334 18.56 13.12 2.55
C VAL A 334 18.25 11.87 1.72
N ARG A 335 19.08 10.82 1.80
CA ARG A 335 18.82 9.55 1.12
C ARG A 335 17.49 8.93 1.53
N ARG A 336 17.23 8.82 2.84
CA ARG A 336 15.96 8.29 3.35
C ARG A 336 14.75 9.09 2.85
N ARG A 337 14.90 10.41 2.67
CA ARG A 337 13.84 11.26 2.11
C ARG A 337 13.67 11.11 0.60
N LEU A 338 14.72 10.68 -0.10
CA LEU A 338 14.75 10.43 -1.55
C LEU A 338 14.44 8.97 -1.90
N GLU A 339 14.42 8.06 -0.93
CA GLU A 339 14.03 6.67 -1.13
C GLU A 339 12.63 6.63 -1.75
N PRO A 340 12.41 5.78 -2.79
CA PRO A 340 11.11 5.64 -3.40
C PRO A 340 10.05 5.31 -2.35
N LYS A 341 9.08 6.21 -2.22
CA LYS A 341 7.94 6.09 -1.31
C LYS A 341 6.78 5.30 -1.90
N LEU A 342 6.86 4.96 -3.20
CA LEU A 342 5.91 4.14 -3.94
C LEU A 342 6.69 3.04 -4.67
N THR A 343 5.98 1.97 -5.02
CA THR A 343 6.53 0.81 -5.74
C THR A 343 5.43 0.18 -6.59
N THR A 344 5.72 -0.90 -7.32
CA THR A 344 4.71 -1.58 -8.14
C THR A 344 3.88 -2.58 -7.32
N VAL A 345 2.66 -2.86 -7.79
CA VAL A 345 1.77 -3.87 -7.20
C VAL A 345 2.44 -5.25 -7.17
N GLU A 346 3.19 -5.62 -8.21
CA GLU A 346 3.92 -6.89 -8.28
C GLU A 346 4.98 -6.99 -7.19
N TYR A 347 5.66 -5.89 -6.90
CA TYR A 347 6.66 -5.86 -5.86
C TYR A 347 6.04 -5.99 -4.47
N LEU A 348 4.93 -5.28 -4.18
CA LEU A 348 4.19 -5.43 -2.93
C LEU A 348 3.74 -6.88 -2.68
N LYS A 349 3.20 -7.54 -3.72
CA LYS A 349 2.82 -8.97 -3.65
C LYS A 349 4.02 -9.88 -3.38
N SER A 350 5.21 -9.51 -3.88
CA SER A 350 6.43 -10.27 -3.60
C SER A 350 6.88 -10.17 -2.14
N LEU A 351 6.55 -9.07 -1.45
CA LEU A 351 6.90 -8.86 -0.04
C LEU A 351 6.10 -9.76 0.91
N GLU A 352 4.90 -10.22 0.52
CA GLU A 352 4.10 -11.18 1.29
C GLU A 352 4.84 -12.51 1.54
N HIS A 353 5.83 -12.83 0.70
CA HIS A 353 6.60 -14.07 0.73
C HIS A 353 8.09 -13.83 1.05
N ALA A 354 8.47 -12.58 1.36
CA ALA A 354 9.84 -12.21 1.67
C ALA A 354 10.19 -12.46 3.15
N ASP A 355 11.45 -12.22 3.52
CA ASP A 355 11.87 -12.23 4.92
C ASP A 355 11.03 -11.22 5.75
N PRO A 356 10.39 -11.63 6.86
CA PRO A 356 9.45 -10.76 7.59
C PRO A 356 10.06 -9.45 8.10
N GLY A 357 11.32 -9.47 8.53
CA GLY A 357 12.01 -8.29 9.05
C GLY A 357 12.22 -7.25 7.95
N ARG A 358 12.76 -7.69 6.81
CA ARG A 358 12.94 -6.84 5.62
C ARG A 358 11.59 -6.37 5.06
N ALA A 359 10.64 -7.28 4.89
CA ALA A 359 9.33 -6.96 4.33
C ALA A 359 8.61 -5.89 5.15
N ARG A 360 8.73 -5.97 6.47
CA ARG A 360 8.14 -4.99 7.39
C ARG A 360 8.68 -3.59 7.19
N GLU A 361 10.00 -3.43 7.18
CA GLU A 361 10.63 -2.11 6.98
C GLU A 361 10.24 -1.50 5.64
N GLU A 362 10.16 -2.31 4.58
CA GLU A 362 9.76 -1.82 3.26
C GLU A 362 8.28 -1.45 3.19
N ILE A 363 7.39 -2.28 3.73
CA ILE A 363 5.94 -2.01 3.75
C ILE A 363 5.63 -0.77 4.58
N ASP A 364 6.24 -0.62 5.76
CA ASP A 364 6.05 0.56 6.60
C ASP A 364 6.48 1.84 5.86
N ARG A 365 7.64 1.80 5.17
CA ARG A 365 8.09 2.91 4.33
C ARG A 365 7.09 3.25 3.23
N TYR A 366 6.51 2.25 2.56
CA TYR A 366 5.52 2.47 1.51
C TYR A 366 4.17 2.95 2.05
N LEU A 367 3.74 2.50 3.24
CA LEU A 367 2.54 3.00 3.92
C LEU A 367 2.69 4.47 4.28
N LEU A 368 3.80 4.86 4.92
CA LEU A 368 4.09 6.26 5.21
C LEU A 368 4.18 7.08 3.92
N GLY A 369 4.76 6.50 2.86
CA GLY A 369 4.79 7.07 1.52
C GLY A 369 3.41 7.37 0.94
N ALA A 370 2.49 6.40 1.01
CA ALA A 370 1.12 6.54 0.56
C ALA A 370 0.31 7.52 1.42
N ILE A 371 0.56 7.58 2.73
CA ILE A 371 -0.07 8.56 3.63
C ILE A 371 0.34 10.00 3.28
N ASP A 372 1.57 10.21 2.83
CA ASP A 372 2.07 11.53 2.41
C ASP A 372 1.65 11.91 0.97
N ALA A 373 1.32 10.91 0.13
CA ALA A 373 0.99 11.10 -1.27
C ALA A 373 -0.31 11.87 -1.48
N ASP A 374 -0.43 12.53 -2.64
CA ASP A 374 -1.69 13.08 -3.15
C ASP A 374 -2.56 11.95 -3.73
N PRO A 375 -3.67 11.56 -3.06
CA PRO A 375 -4.44 10.39 -3.47
C PRO A 375 -5.06 10.48 -4.86
N ALA A 376 -5.33 11.69 -5.36
CA ALA A 376 -5.98 11.87 -6.66
C ALA A 376 -5.01 11.72 -7.85
N VAL A 377 -3.70 11.76 -7.59
CA VAL A 377 -2.67 11.81 -8.62
C VAL A 377 -1.70 10.63 -8.52
N GLU A 378 -1.39 10.20 -7.29
CA GLU A 378 -0.27 9.30 -7.03
C GLU A 378 -0.70 7.89 -6.57
N LEU A 379 -1.97 7.69 -6.19
CA LEU A 379 -2.46 6.40 -5.68
C LEU A 379 -3.64 5.89 -6.51
N ASP A 380 -3.51 4.68 -7.02
CA ASP A 380 -4.63 3.93 -7.58
C ASP A 380 -5.15 2.87 -6.59
N ARG A 381 -6.34 2.33 -6.88
CA ARG A 381 -7.02 1.37 -6.01
C ARG A 381 -6.25 0.07 -5.84
N ASP A 382 -5.69 -0.47 -6.92
CA ASP A 382 -4.99 -1.75 -6.92
C ASP A 382 -3.70 -1.67 -6.08
N TYR A 383 -3.00 -0.54 -6.16
CA TYR A 383 -1.83 -0.25 -5.33
C TYR A 383 -2.16 -0.26 -3.84
N VAL A 384 -3.19 0.48 -3.44
CA VAL A 384 -3.61 0.57 -2.04
C VAL A 384 -4.06 -0.81 -1.53
N GLU A 385 -4.84 -1.55 -2.32
CA GLU A 385 -5.29 -2.90 -1.94
C GLU A 385 -4.11 -3.85 -1.74
N ALA A 386 -3.12 -3.85 -2.64
CA ALA A 386 -1.92 -4.65 -2.51
C ALA A 386 -1.07 -4.26 -1.29
N LEU A 387 -0.96 -2.95 -1.01
CA LEU A 387 -0.18 -2.46 0.12
C LEU A 387 -0.80 -2.84 1.46
N VAL A 388 -2.13 -2.69 1.58
CA VAL A 388 -2.87 -3.11 2.78
C VAL A 388 -2.82 -4.64 2.93
N SER A 389 -2.96 -5.41 1.85
CA SER A 389 -2.80 -6.88 1.88
C SER A 389 -1.45 -7.31 2.43
N ALA A 390 -0.37 -6.69 1.93
CA ALA A 390 0.98 -6.99 2.37
C ALA A 390 1.18 -6.66 3.86
N ALA A 391 0.63 -5.53 4.33
CA ALA A 391 0.67 -5.13 5.75
C ALA A 391 0.03 -6.17 6.67
N PHE A 392 -1.17 -6.66 6.33
CA PHE A 392 -1.87 -7.67 7.14
C PHE A 392 -1.27 -9.08 7.01
N SER A 393 -0.59 -9.39 5.91
CA SER A 393 0.15 -10.65 5.76
C SER A 393 1.31 -10.74 6.77
N ILE A 394 2.01 -9.63 7.05
CA ILE A 394 3.04 -9.59 8.10
C ILE A 394 2.43 -9.75 9.50
N ALA A 395 1.27 -9.12 9.75
CA ALA A 395 0.56 -9.28 11.01
C ALA A 395 0.19 -10.75 11.28
N ALA A 396 -0.28 -11.47 10.26
CA ALA A 396 -0.61 -12.89 10.36
C ALA A 396 0.60 -13.77 10.69
N LEU A 397 1.76 -13.50 10.07
CA LEU A 397 3.01 -14.25 10.33
C LEU A 397 3.58 -13.98 11.73
N SER A 398 3.40 -12.76 12.23
CA SER A 398 3.93 -12.34 13.53
C SER A 398 3.10 -12.88 14.71
N TRP A 399 1.82 -13.18 14.48
CA TRP A 399 0.92 -13.77 15.49
C TRP A 399 1.37 -15.17 15.95
N ASP A 400 2.08 -15.94 15.11
CA ASP A 400 2.60 -17.27 15.43
C ASP A 400 4.03 -17.23 16.02
N SER A 401 4.59 -16.03 16.26
CA SER A 401 5.95 -15.85 16.77
C SER A 401 5.96 -15.67 18.31
N ASP A 402 6.92 -16.31 18.99
CA ASP A 402 7.10 -16.19 20.45
C ASP A 402 7.70 -14.82 20.89
N SER A 403 7.98 -13.90 19.94
CA SER A 403 8.66 -12.62 20.19
C SER A 403 7.68 -11.44 20.30
N LYS A 404 7.55 -10.90 21.52
CA LYS A 404 6.70 -9.71 21.81
C LYS A 404 7.07 -8.47 21.01
N ASP A 405 8.35 -8.26 20.71
CA ASP A 405 8.79 -7.07 19.96
C ASP A 405 8.27 -7.11 18.52
N SER A 406 8.30 -8.29 17.88
CA SER A 406 7.76 -8.48 16.53
C SER A 406 6.24 -8.31 16.46
N GLU A 407 5.51 -8.68 17.53
CA GLU A 407 4.07 -8.45 17.63
C GLU A 407 3.74 -6.94 17.70
N VAL A 408 4.52 -6.16 18.47
CA VAL A 408 4.33 -4.71 18.61
C VAL A 408 4.58 -4.00 17.28
N GLU A 409 5.69 -4.32 16.61
CA GLU A 409 6.07 -3.70 15.34
C GLU A 409 5.12 -4.09 14.20
N ALA A 410 4.64 -5.34 14.15
CA ALA A 410 3.64 -5.77 13.17
C ALA A 410 2.27 -5.10 13.40
N LYS A 411 1.89 -4.87 14.67
CA LYS A 411 0.69 -4.12 15.02
C LYS A 411 0.77 -2.66 14.57
N GLU A 412 1.95 -2.05 14.60
CA GLU A 412 2.17 -0.69 14.12
C GLU A 412 1.97 -0.59 12.61
N VAL A 413 2.55 -1.52 11.83
CA VAL A 413 2.35 -1.59 10.38
C VAL A 413 0.86 -1.77 10.01
N ALA A 414 0.15 -2.65 10.70
CA ALA A 414 -1.28 -2.85 10.48
C ALA A 414 -2.11 -1.59 10.81
N LYS A 415 -1.74 -0.85 11.86
CA LYS A 415 -2.37 0.44 12.18
C LYS A 415 -2.12 1.49 11.10
N ASN A 416 -0.91 1.57 10.56
CA ASN A 416 -0.58 2.50 9.47
C ASN A 416 -1.42 2.20 8.22
N ALA A 417 -1.69 0.91 7.93
CA ALA A 417 -2.61 0.52 6.86
C ALA A 417 -4.07 0.96 7.11
N VAL A 418 -4.56 0.82 8.35
CA VAL A 418 -5.89 1.34 8.74
C VAL A 418 -5.95 2.86 8.63
N ASP A 419 -4.91 3.58 9.04
CA ASP A 419 -4.87 5.04 8.99
C ASP A 419 -4.82 5.56 7.55
N LEU A 420 -4.10 4.87 6.64
CA LEU A 420 -4.18 5.13 5.20
C LEU A 420 -5.63 4.99 4.70
N LEU A 421 -6.32 3.88 5.02
CA LEU A 421 -7.70 3.65 4.60
C LEU A 421 -8.68 4.68 5.19
N ARG A 422 -8.50 5.11 6.45
CA ARG A 422 -9.29 6.20 7.05
C ARG A 422 -9.11 7.50 6.30
N ARG A 423 -7.86 7.86 5.96
CA ARG A 423 -7.54 9.07 5.19
C ARG A 423 -8.19 9.01 3.81
N LEU A 424 -8.05 7.89 3.10
CA LEU A 424 -8.65 7.70 1.79
C LEU A 424 -10.18 7.77 1.87
N ASN A 425 -10.79 7.11 2.85
CA ASN A 425 -12.23 7.13 3.07
C ASN A 425 -12.78 8.53 3.37
N ALA A 426 -12.01 9.39 4.04
CA ALA A 426 -12.40 10.77 4.33
C ALA A 426 -12.25 11.71 3.13
N LEU A 427 -11.40 11.37 2.16
CA LEU A 427 -11.14 12.17 0.95
C LEU A 427 -12.00 11.72 -0.25
N SER A 428 -12.33 10.43 -0.33
CA SER A 428 -13.36 9.91 -1.23
C SER A 428 -14.74 10.09 -0.61
N ASP A 429 -15.82 10.12 -1.40
CA ASP A 429 -17.21 10.09 -0.90
C ASP A 429 -17.60 8.69 -0.33
N GLY A 430 -16.70 8.06 0.43
CA GLY A 430 -16.90 6.77 1.09
C GLY A 430 -16.58 5.52 0.26
N ASP A 431 -15.76 5.60 -0.78
CA ASP A 431 -15.40 4.45 -1.65
C ASP A 431 -14.58 3.37 -0.94
N TRP A 432 -13.97 3.69 0.19
CA TRP A 432 -13.09 2.80 0.95
C TRP A 432 -13.75 2.16 2.17
N ARG A 433 -15.05 2.41 2.41
CA ARG A 433 -15.78 1.96 3.61
C ARG A 433 -15.68 0.46 3.85
N LEU A 434 -15.95 -0.37 2.84
CA LEU A 434 -15.86 -1.83 2.95
C LEU A 434 -14.46 -2.28 3.33
N ARG A 435 -13.45 -1.83 2.58
CA ARG A 435 -12.07 -2.22 2.82
C ARG A 435 -11.55 -1.75 4.19
N LEU A 436 -11.97 -0.58 4.64
CA LEU A 436 -11.67 -0.04 5.97
C LEU A 436 -12.29 -0.91 7.07
N VAL A 437 -13.54 -1.31 6.93
CA VAL A 437 -14.21 -2.22 7.88
C VAL A 437 -13.49 -3.57 7.92
N ASP A 438 -13.12 -4.13 6.77
CA ASP A 438 -12.36 -5.39 6.71
C ASP A 438 -11.00 -5.26 7.42
N ALA A 439 -10.27 -4.16 7.19
CA ALA A 439 -8.99 -3.91 7.84
C ALA A 439 -9.12 -3.75 9.37
N LEU A 440 -10.20 -3.13 9.85
CA LEU A 440 -10.47 -3.00 11.27
C LEU A 440 -10.79 -4.36 11.92
N GLU A 441 -11.57 -5.21 11.26
CA GLU A 441 -11.81 -6.58 11.73
C GLU A 441 -10.54 -7.43 11.73
N ASP A 442 -9.72 -7.36 10.68
CA ASP A 442 -8.44 -8.06 10.61
C ASP A 442 -7.52 -7.63 11.76
N LEU A 443 -7.43 -6.32 12.03
CA LEU A 443 -6.64 -5.79 13.14
C LEU A 443 -7.06 -6.39 14.50
N ASP A 444 -8.33 -6.76 14.63
CA ASP A 444 -8.88 -7.34 15.86
C ASP A 444 -8.65 -8.82 16.00
N VAL A 445 -8.80 -9.53 14.89
CA VAL A 445 -8.46 -10.95 14.81
C VAL A 445 -7.02 -11.14 15.26
N TYR A 446 -6.10 -10.28 14.83
CA TYR A 446 -4.68 -10.40 15.15
C TYR A 446 -4.28 -9.75 16.49
N PHE A 447 -4.87 -8.61 16.89
CA PHE A 447 -4.36 -7.81 18.01
C PHE A 447 -5.42 -7.28 19.01
N GLY A 448 -6.68 -7.69 18.88
CA GLY A 448 -7.80 -7.19 19.67
C GLY A 448 -7.96 -7.81 21.06
N SER A 449 -8.62 -7.10 21.98
CA SER A 449 -9.04 -7.61 23.29
C SER A 449 -10.48 -8.16 23.25
N ARG A 450 -10.83 -9.11 24.11
CA ARG A 450 -12.08 -9.91 24.11
C ARG A 450 -13.41 -9.14 24.30
N ASP A 451 -13.42 -7.80 24.30
CA ASP A 451 -14.65 -7.03 24.50
C ASP A 451 -15.33 -6.69 23.16
N ALA A 452 -16.21 -7.59 22.70
CA ALA A 452 -16.84 -7.53 21.37
C ALA A 452 -18.09 -6.61 21.29
N GLY A 453 -18.59 -6.11 22.43
CA GLY A 453 -19.96 -5.61 22.54
C GLY A 453 -20.25 -4.22 21.95
N GLY A 454 -19.25 -3.36 21.73
CA GLY A 454 -19.43 -2.02 21.14
C GLY A 454 -18.87 -1.88 19.72
N ARG A 455 -18.19 -2.91 19.23
CA ARG A 455 -17.32 -2.83 18.06
C ARG A 455 -18.06 -2.94 16.74
N TYR A 456 -19.04 -3.84 16.68
CA TYR A 456 -19.87 -4.01 15.48
C TYR A 456 -20.68 -2.76 15.16
N ALA A 457 -21.09 -1.99 16.17
CA ALA A 457 -21.79 -0.72 16.00
C ALA A 457 -20.87 0.32 15.35
N GLU A 458 -19.63 0.49 15.82
CA GLU A 458 -18.66 1.40 15.21
C GLU A 458 -18.37 1.04 13.73
N LEU A 459 -18.29 -0.24 13.41
CA LEU A 459 -18.11 -0.70 12.03
C LEU A 459 -19.35 -0.44 11.17
N ASP A 460 -20.56 -0.64 11.70
CA ASP A 460 -21.81 -0.33 10.99
C ASP A 460 -21.95 1.18 10.73
N ASP A 461 -21.55 2.03 11.68
CA ASP A 461 -21.58 3.49 11.53
C ASP A 461 -20.70 3.95 10.35
N ILE A 462 -19.53 3.31 10.13
CA ILE A 462 -18.67 3.58 8.97
C ILE A 462 -19.40 3.25 7.66
N LEU A 463 -20.10 2.12 7.60
CA LEU A 463 -20.83 1.68 6.41
C LEU A 463 -22.08 2.54 6.16
N GLU A 464 -22.74 3.02 7.22
CA GLU A 464 -23.94 3.86 7.15
C GLU A 464 -23.67 5.25 6.56
N ALA A 465 -22.46 5.79 6.73
CA ALA A 465 -22.11 7.17 6.43
C ALA A 465 -22.15 7.60 4.93
N GLY A 466 -22.62 6.75 4.02
CA GLY A 466 -22.64 7.04 2.58
C GLY A 466 -23.68 6.25 1.79
N PRO A 467 -23.58 6.20 0.44
CA PRO A 467 -24.49 5.42 -0.41
C PRO A 467 -24.62 3.96 0.03
N GLN A 468 -25.83 3.42 -0.06
CA GLN A 468 -26.17 2.07 0.36
C GLN A 468 -26.43 1.20 -0.88
N ASP A 469 -25.39 0.52 -1.34
CA ASP A 469 -25.48 -0.50 -2.39
C ASP A 469 -25.70 -1.90 -1.79
N LEU A 470 -25.77 -2.90 -2.68
CA LEU A 470 -26.02 -4.29 -2.31
C LEU A 470 -24.94 -4.85 -1.36
N GLU A 471 -23.66 -4.56 -1.61
CA GLU A 471 -22.54 -5.12 -0.83
C GLU A 471 -22.44 -4.47 0.56
N ILE A 472 -22.64 -3.15 0.63
CA ILE A 472 -22.74 -2.40 1.90
C ILE A 472 -23.87 -2.95 2.76
N LEU A 473 -25.08 -3.08 2.21
CA LEU A 473 -26.23 -3.57 2.97
C LEU A 473 -26.05 -5.00 3.48
N GLN A 474 -25.48 -5.90 2.65
CA GLN A 474 -25.11 -7.25 3.09
C GLN A 474 -24.12 -7.23 4.25
N ARG A 475 -23.08 -6.40 4.15
CA ARG A 475 -22.05 -6.30 5.19
C ARG A 475 -22.63 -5.76 6.50
N ARG A 476 -23.50 -4.75 6.44
CA ARG A 476 -24.22 -4.18 7.59
C ARG A 476 -25.14 -5.22 8.27
N ILE A 477 -25.86 -6.03 7.48
CA ILE A 477 -26.66 -7.16 8.01
C ILE A 477 -25.74 -8.13 8.76
N SER A 478 -24.61 -8.53 8.17
CA SER A 478 -23.65 -9.46 8.76
C SER A 478 -23.08 -8.95 10.10
N LEU A 479 -22.67 -7.67 10.17
CA LEU A 479 -22.20 -7.04 11.41
C LEU A 479 -23.29 -7.02 12.48
N THR A 480 -24.51 -6.61 12.11
CA THR A 480 -25.66 -6.54 13.02
C THR A 480 -26.00 -7.92 13.59
N LEU A 481 -25.96 -8.97 12.76
CA LEU A 481 -26.23 -10.35 13.20
C LEU A 481 -25.10 -10.91 14.07
N SER A 482 -23.84 -10.55 13.79
CA SER A 482 -22.69 -10.92 14.61
C SER A 482 -22.77 -10.30 16.01
N GLU A 483 -23.17 -9.03 16.09
CA GLU A 483 -23.45 -8.35 17.36
C GLU A 483 -24.58 -9.05 18.13
N ALA A 484 -25.69 -9.36 17.44
CA ALA A 484 -26.85 -10.04 18.04
C ALA A 484 -26.47 -11.40 18.65
N ARG A 485 -25.62 -12.18 17.96
CA ARG A 485 -25.08 -13.45 18.44
C ARG A 485 -24.21 -13.27 19.68
N SER A 486 -23.32 -12.27 19.68
CA SER A 486 -22.43 -11.99 20.82
C SER A 486 -23.19 -11.67 22.12
N GLN A 487 -24.35 -11.01 22.01
CA GLN A 487 -25.18 -10.57 23.14
C GLN A 487 -26.23 -11.62 23.59
N ALA A 488 -26.40 -12.71 22.84
CA ALA A 488 -27.51 -13.66 23.01
C ALA A 488 -27.52 -14.37 24.38
N GLN A 489 -26.36 -14.50 25.06
CA GLN A 489 -26.26 -15.19 26.36
C GLN A 489 -26.63 -14.32 27.57
N GLY A 490 -26.83 -12.99 27.40
CA GLY A 490 -27.08 -12.08 28.53
C GLY A 490 -28.11 -10.98 28.28
N ARG A 491 -28.46 -10.65 27.03
CA ARG A 491 -29.33 -9.51 26.68
C ARG A 491 -30.31 -9.81 25.53
N SER A 492 -31.21 -10.78 25.73
CA SER A 492 -32.14 -11.26 24.70
C SER A 492 -32.97 -10.15 24.02
N THR A 493 -33.42 -9.13 24.77
CA THR A 493 -34.15 -7.99 24.19
C THR A 493 -33.29 -7.16 23.24
N GLN A 494 -32.01 -6.96 23.54
CA GLN A 494 -31.08 -6.21 22.69
C GLN A 494 -30.78 -7.00 21.40
N SER A 495 -30.53 -8.31 21.51
CA SER A 495 -30.35 -9.18 20.34
C SER A 495 -31.58 -9.19 19.43
N LEU A 496 -32.80 -9.19 19.98
CA LEU A 496 -34.03 -9.11 19.17
C LEU A 496 -34.12 -7.79 18.39
N ARG A 497 -33.84 -6.65 19.03
CA ARG A 497 -33.81 -5.34 18.36
C ARG A 497 -32.79 -5.31 17.21
N MET A 498 -31.63 -5.94 17.38
CA MET A 498 -30.64 -6.07 16.31
C MET A 498 -31.18 -6.90 15.14
N THR A 499 -31.87 -8.01 15.41
CA THR A 499 -32.52 -8.76 14.32
C THR A 499 -33.66 -7.99 13.64
N ASP A 500 -34.36 -7.08 14.34
CA ASP A 500 -35.32 -6.16 13.72
C ASP A 500 -34.60 -5.15 12.81
N LYS A 501 -33.48 -4.56 13.28
CA LYS A 501 -32.62 -3.68 12.46
C LYS A 501 -32.13 -4.40 11.18
N ALA A 502 -31.64 -5.64 11.31
CA ALA A 502 -31.20 -6.44 10.18
C ALA A 502 -32.34 -6.70 9.16
N ARG A 503 -33.58 -6.88 9.63
CA ARG A 503 -34.74 -7.02 8.76
C ARG A 503 -35.08 -5.73 8.02
N SER A 504 -34.97 -4.57 8.67
CA SER A 504 -35.10 -3.27 7.99
C SER A 504 -34.02 -3.04 6.93
N LEU A 505 -32.78 -3.47 7.18
CA LEU A 505 -31.71 -3.42 6.18
C LEU A 505 -31.99 -4.36 5.00
N LEU A 506 -32.52 -5.55 5.25
CA LEU A 506 -32.96 -6.47 4.19
C LEU A 506 -34.09 -5.86 3.35
N ASP A 507 -35.04 -5.16 3.97
CA ASP A 507 -36.10 -4.48 3.25
C ASP A 507 -35.54 -3.37 2.35
N ALA A 508 -34.59 -2.57 2.84
CA ALA A 508 -33.87 -1.62 2.00
C ALA A 508 -33.14 -2.30 0.83
N MET A 509 -32.56 -3.48 1.07
CA MET A 509 -31.87 -4.27 0.04
C MET A 509 -32.84 -4.80 -1.03
N ARG A 510 -34.11 -5.09 -0.69
CA ARG A 510 -35.16 -5.51 -1.64
C ARG A 510 -35.57 -4.40 -2.61
N GLU A 511 -35.43 -3.14 -2.22
CA GLU A 511 -35.77 -1.97 -3.05
C GLU A 511 -34.69 -1.64 -4.10
N LEU A 512 -33.52 -2.29 -4.03
CA LEU A 512 -32.46 -2.13 -5.03
C LEU A 512 -32.80 -2.89 -6.32
N ALA A 513 -32.59 -2.23 -7.47
CA ALA A 513 -32.97 -2.77 -8.78
C ALA A 513 -32.20 -4.04 -9.20
N ASP A 514 -31.03 -4.27 -8.61
CA ASP A 514 -30.09 -5.36 -8.87
C ASP A 514 -30.09 -6.46 -7.79
N ALA A 515 -31.05 -6.43 -6.86
CA ALA A 515 -31.11 -7.38 -5.76
C ALA A 515 -31.40 -8.82 -6.24
N ASP A 516 -30.40 -9.69 -6.15
CA ASP A 516 -30.53 -11.11 -6.49
C ASP A 516 -31.41 -11.85 -5.47
N ALA A 517 -32.37 -12.63 -5.97
CA ALA A 517 -33.34 -13.35 -5.13
C ALA A 517 -32.67 -14.39 -4.20
N ALA A 518 -31.57 -15.01 -4.62
CA ALA A 518 -30.84 -15.96 -3.78
C ALA A 518 -30.06 -15.24 -2.67
N VAL A 519 -29.51 -14.05 -2.95
CA VAL A 519 -28.87 -13.19 -1.95
C VAL A 519 -29.87 -12.75 -0.88
N LEU A 520 -31.05 -12.27 -1.30
CA LEU A 520 -32.11 -11.85 -0.38
C LEU A 520 -32.59 -13.00 0.50
N ALA A 521 -32.79 -14.18 -0.11
CA ALA A 521 -33.21 -15.38 0.61
C ALA A 521 -32.14 -15.87 1.60
N LEU A 522 -30.85 -15.73 1.27
CA LEU A 522 -29.76 -16.06 2.19
C LEU A 522 -29.76 -15.14 3.42
N ALA A 523 -29.84 -13.82 3.20
CA ALA A 523 -29.92 -12.83 4.28
C ALA A 523 -31.15 -13.06 5.17
N GLU A 524 -32.31 -13.36 4.59
CA GLU A 524 -33.53 -13.71 5.32
C GLU A 524 -33.35 -14.98 6.18
N GLY A 525 -32.67 -15.99 5.62
CA GLY A 525 -32.27 -17.20 6.32
C GLY A 525 -31.37 -16.93 7.54
N GLU A 526 -30.35 -16.10 7.38
CA GLU A 526 -29.41 -15.73 8.46
C GLU A 526 -30.09 -14.95 9.58
N ILE A 527 -30.95 -13.98 9.24
CA ILE A 527 -31.73 -13.21 10.21
C ILE A 527 -32.63 -14.15 11.01
N GLY A 528 -33.34 -15.05 10.33
CA GLY A 528 -34.21 -16.03 10.96
C GLY A 528 -33.47 -17.02 11.86
N ASP A 529 -32.28 -17.47 11.48
CA ASP A 529 -31.46 -18.38 12.30
C ASP A 529 -31.01 -17.75 13.62
N VAL A 530 -30.57 -16.49 13.57
CA VAL A 530 -30.17 -15.75 14.77
C VAL A 530 -31.39 -15.41 15.62
N ARG A 531 -32.46 -14.90 15.02
CA ARG A 531 -33.67 -14.51 15.75
C ARG A 531 -34.33 -15.71 16.43
N SER A 532 -34.44 -16.83 15.73
CA SER A 532 -34.97 -18.08 16.31
C SER A 532 -34.08 -18.55 17.46
N ALA A 533 -32.74 -18.52 17.33
CA ALA A 533 -31.81 -18.86 18.41
C ALA A 533 -32.03 -18.04 19.69
N VAL A 534 -32.23 -16.73 19.55
CA VAL A 534 -32.48 -15.82 20.69
C VAL A 534 -33.83 -16.12 21.35
N LEU A 535 -34.86 -16.47 20.57
CA LEU A 535 -36.21 -16.77 21.07
C LEU A 535 -36.33 -18.16 21.71
N MET A 536 -35.40 -19.09 21.48
CA MET A 536 -35.48 -20.49 21.91
C MET A 536 -35.86 -20.66 23.39
N LYS A 537 -35.29 -19.84 24.27
CA LYS A 537 -35.53 -19.93 25.73
C LYS A 537 -36.74 -19.13 26.20
N SER A 538 -37.04 -18.00 25.55
CA SER A 538 -38.05 -17.05 26.01
C SER A 538 -39.42 -17.25 25.38
N ASN A 539 -39.47 -17.68 24.11
CA ASN A 539 -40.71 -17.93 23.37
C ASN A 539 -40.49 -19.04 22.29
N PRO A 540 -40.51 -20.32 22.70
CA PRO A 540 -40.26 -21.45 21.81
C PRO A 540 -41.18 -21.50 20.58
N SER A 541 -42.46 -21.14 20.75
CA SER A 541 -43.42 -21.10 19.64
C SER A 541 -43.10 -20.01 18.62
N ALA A 542 -42.61 -18.85 19.07
CA ALA A 542 -42.12 -17.81 18.16
C ALA A 542 -40.80 -18.21 17.48
N ALA A 543 -39.88 -18.84 18.21
CA ALA A 543 -38.64 -19.37 17.66
C ALA A 543 -38.90 -20.35 16.50
N ARG A 544 -39.87 -21.27 16.71
CA ARG A 544 -40.33 -22.21 15.68
C ARG A 544 -40.87 -21.50 14.44
N ARG A 545 -41.74 -20.50 14.61
CA ARG A 545 -42.31 -19.75 13.47
C ARG A 545 -41.25 -19.03 12.66
N GLU A 546 -40.34 -18.32 13.31
CA GLU A 546 -39.24 -17.63 12.64
C GLU A 546 -38.34 -18.62 11.89
N ALA A 547 -38.06 -19.79 12.48
CA ALA A 547 -37.24 -20.80 11.82
C ALA A 547 -37.91 -21.40 10.58
N LEU A 548 -39.23 -21.62 10.60
CA LEU A 548 -39.98 -22.10 9.44
C LEU A 548 -40.05 -21.08 8.31
N LEU A 549 -40.25 -19.79 8.64
CA LEU A 549 -40.22 -18.71 7.64
C LEU A 549 -38.85 -18.61 6.96
N ALA A 550 -37.77 -18.73 7.74
CA ALA A 550 -36.41 -18.72 7.24
C ALA A 550 -36.10 -19.92 6.32
N LEU A 551 -36.60 -21.11 6.66
CA LEU A 551 -36.49 -22.29 5.79
C LEU A 551 -37.27 -22.13 4.49
N ASP A 552 -38.48 -21.57 4.54
CA ASP A 552 -39.28 -21.28 3.34
C ASP A 552 -38.55 -20.30 2.42
N ALA A 553 -37.95 -19.24 2.98
CA ALA A 553 -37.13 -18.30 2.22
C ALA A 553 -35.92 -18.99 1.57
N LEU A 554 -35.16 -19.77 2.35
CA LEU A 554 -33.98 -20.50 1.84
C LEU A 554 -34.33 -21.57 0.80
N SER A 555 -35.54 -22.15 0.83
CA SER A 555 -35.99 -23.11 -0.20
C SER A 555 -36.08 -22.50 -1.60
N LYS A 556 -36.18 -21.16 -1.67
CA LYS A 556 -36.24 -20.38 -2.90
C LYS A 556 -34.84 -19.93 -3.39
N ALA A 557 -33.80 -20.12 -2.59
CA ALA A 557 -32.42 -19.79 -2.94
C ALA A 557 -31.72 -20.93 -3.70
N ALA A 558 -30.71 -20.61 -4.50
CA ALA A 558 -29.83 -21.61 -5.10
C ALA A 558 -29.09 -22.41 -4.02
N ALA A 559 -28.96 -23.73 -4.20
CA ALA A 559 -28.29 -24.61 -3.25
C ALA A 559 -26.78 -24.29 -3.15
N GLY A 560 -26.38 -23.64 -2.05
CA GLY A 560 -24.99 -23.31 -1.71
C GLY A 560 -24.60 -23.83 -0.33
N ILE A 561 -23.29 -23.76 -0.01
CA ILE A 561 -22.77 -24.20 1.29
C ILE A 561 -23.44 -23.42 2.43
N SER A 562 -23.46 -22.08 2.36
CA SER A 562 -24.06 -21.21 3.39
C SER A 562 -25.53 -21.54 3.64
N ALA A 563 -26.34 -21.61 2.58
CA ALA A 563 -27.76 -21.99 2.66
C ALA A 563 -27.96 -23.37 3.29
N SER A 564 -27.09 -24.35 2.99
CA SER A 564 -27.15 -25.69 3.58
C SER A 564 -26.84 -25.68 5.07
N THR A 565 -25.80 -24.94 5.49
CA THR A 565 -25.45 -24.78 6.91
C THR A 565 -26.57 -24.10 7.71
N ILE A 566 -27.15 -23.03 7.17
CA ILE A 566 -28.23 -22.29 7.83
C ILE A 566 -29.49 -23.15 7.90
N SER A 567 -29.88 -23.82 6.80
CA SER A 567 -31.04 -24.71 6.80
C SER A 567 -30.92 -25.84 7.82
N ALA A 568 -29.75 -26.49 7.91
CA ALA A 568 -29.53 -27.51 8.92
C ALA A 568 -29.62 -26.94 10.35
N SER A 569 -29.01 -25.76 10.58
CA SER A 569 -29.07 -25.03 11.84
C SER A 569 -30.51 -24.69 12.27
N LEU A 570 -31.36 -24.29 11.33
CA LEU A 570 -32.78 -24.01 11.53
C LEU A 570 -33.59 -25.27 11.84
N HIS A 571 -33.37 -26.36 11.10
CA HIS A 571 -33.99 -27.65 11.37
C HIS A 571 -33.68 -28.16 12.79
N LEU A 572 -32.43 -28.01 13.27
CA LEU A 572 -32.07 -28.37 14.64
C LEU A 572 -32.78 -27.49 15.69
N ARG A 573 -32.97 -26.20 15.41
CA ARG A 573 -33.73 -25.31 16.32
C ARG A 573 -35.18 -25.71 16.41
N ILE A 574 -35.81 -26.01 15.27
CA ILE A 574 -37.20 -26.50 15.24
C ILE A 574 -37.29 -27.78 16.06
N ALA A 575 -36.43 -28.78 15.80
CA ALA A 575 -36.43 -30.04 16.53
C ALA A 575 -36.27 -29.87 18.05
N ARG A 576 -35.55 -28.85 18.52
CA ARG A 576 -35.39 -28.54 19.96
C ARG A 576 -36.62 -27.94 20.64
N VAL A 577 -37.57 -27.36 19.89
CA VAL A 577 -38.78 -26.73 20.43
C VAL A 577 -40.07 -27.46 20.08
N GLU A 578 -40.01 -28.50 19.25
CA GLU A 578 -41.18 -29.31 18.93
C GLU A 578 -41.68 -30.07 20.15
N SER A 579 -43.01 -30.09 20.32
CA SER A 579 -43.67 -30.83 21.40
C SER A 579 -43.93 -32.29 21.01
N ALA A 580 -44.08 -32.59 19.72
CA ALA A 580 -44.29 -33.94 19.22
C ALA A 580 -42.95 -34.60 18.85
N ALA A 581 -42.66 -35.74 19.49
CA ALA A 581 -41.42 -36.49 19.27
C ALA A 581 -41.19 -36.86 17.78
N ALA A 582 -42.25 -37.21 17.05
CA ALA A 582 -42.20 -37.52 15.62
C ALA A 582 -41.76 -36.31 14.76
N ASP A 583 -42.21 -35.11 15.10
CA ASP A 583 -41.84 -33.90 14.37
C ASP A 583 -40.40 -33.48 14.68
N ALA A 584 -39.99 -33.59 15.95
CA ALA A 584 -38.61 -33.36 16.38
C ALA A 584 -37.63 -34.31 15.65
N GLU A 585 -37.97 -35.59 15.59
CA GLU A 585 -37.23 -36.62 14.87
C GLU A 585 -37.09 -36.28 13.38
N ARG A 586 -38.20 -35.94 12.71
CA ARG A 586 -38.19 -35.58 11.28
C ARG A 586 -37.28 -34.39 10.99
N HIS A 587 -37.37 -33.31 11.77
CA HIS A 587 -36.52 -32.14 11.56
C HIS A 587 -35.05 -32.44 11.85
N LEU A 588 -34.74 -33.24 12.87
CA LEU A 588 -33.38 -33.67 13.16
C LEU A 588 -32.77 -34.49 12.00
N LEU A 589 -33.53 -35.44 11.44
CA LEU A 589 -33.09 -36.25 10.32
C LEU A 589 -32.85 -35.41 9.06
N GLU A 590 -33.69 -34.41 8.81
CA GLU A 590 -33.50 -33.50 7.67
C GLU A 590 -32.25 -32.62 7.87
N ALA A 591 -31.98 -32.12 9.08
CA ALA A 591 -30.72 -31.42 9.38
C ALA A 591 -29.49 -32.29 9.11
N ALA A 592 -29.53 -33.55 9.58
CA ALA A 592 -28.45 -34.51 9.38
C ALA A 592 -28.23 -34.85 7.89
N LYS A 593 -29.30 -34.81 7.08
CA LYS A 593 -29.25 -35.05 5.63
C LYS A 593 -28.70 -33.84 4.87
N ILE A 594 -29.14 -32.62 5.21
CA ILE A 594 -28.71 -31.37 4.55
C ILE A 594 -27.23 -31.09 4.84
N TRP A 595 -26.85 -31.10 6.12
CA TRP A 595 -25.49 -30.84 6.55
C TRP A 595 -25.11 -31.78 7.71
N PRO A 596 -24.61 -32.99 7.40
CA PRO A 596 -24.23 -34.00 8.40
C PRO A 596 -23.39 -33.48 9.57
N ARG A 597 -22.53 -32.49 9.31
CA ARG A 597 -21.67 -31.88 10.33
C ARG A 597 -22.43 -31.12 11.42
N SER A 598 -23.64 -30.65 11.14
CA SER A 598 -24.44 -29.85 12.09
C SER A 598 -24.84 -30.61 13.35
N VAL A 599 -25.01 -31.94 13.25
CA VAL A 599 -25.43 -32.81 14.36
C VAL A 599 -24.26 -33.45 15.11
N VAL A 600 -23.04 -33.30 14.59
CA VAL A 600 -21.81 -33.80 15.21
C VAL A 600 -20.81 -32.67 15.48
N SER A 601 -21.20 -31.40 15.35
CA SER A 601 -20.33 -30.22 15.50
C SER A 601 -19.80 -30.04 16.92
N ASP A 602 -20.51 -30.56 17.90
CA ASP A 602 -20.17 -30.52 19.31
C ASP A 602 -20.87 -31.66 20.05
N MET A 603 -20.29 -32.08 21.18
CA MET A 603 -20.80 -33.22 21.96
C MET A 603 -22.19 -33.01 22.56
N PRO A 604 -22.54 -31.83 23.11
CA PRO A 604 -23.90 -31.55 23.56
C PRO A 604 -24.95 -31.75 22.46
N THR A 605 -24.70 -31.24 21.25
CA THR A 605 -25.61 -31.39 20.11
C THR A 605 -25.71 -32.85 19.65
N TYR A 606 -24.59 -33.58 19.58
CA TYR A 606 -24.61 -35.00 19.21
C TYR A 606 -25.38 -35.87 20.22
N THR A 607 -25.15 -35.63 21.51
CA THR A 607 -25.83 -36.37 22.59
C THR A 607 -27.33 -36.10 22.55
N TRP A 608 -27.72 -34.82 22.47
CA TRP A 608 -29.12 -34.43 22.35
C TRP A 608 -29.79 -35.02 21.10
N ALA A 609 -29.09 -35.02 19.96
CA ALA A 609 -29.60 -35.61 18.72
C ALA A 609 -29.91 -37.10 18.90
N VAL A 610 -28.94 -37.88 19.41
CA VAL A 610 -29.14 -39.32 19.63
C VAL A 610 -30.26 -39.57 20.64
N GLU A 611 -30.32 -38.84 21.74
CA GLU A 611 -31.41 -38.97 22.72
C GLU A 611 -32.78 -38.65 22.12
N THR A 612 -32.87 -37.65 21.24
CA THR A 612 -34.11 -37.30 20.54
C THR A 612 -34.58 -38.44 19.64
N LEU A 613 -33.65 -39.10 18.91
CA LEU A 613 -33.97 -40.26 18.08
C LEU A 613 -34.42 -41.46 18.91
N LEU A 614 -33.72 -41.75 20.02
CA LEU A 614 -34.01 -42.91 20.87
C LEU A 614 -35.33 -42.79 21.63
N ASN A 615 -35.82 -41.57 21.83
CA ASN A 615 -37.13 -41.30 22.44
C ASN A 615 -38.26 -41.17 21.39
N GLY A 616 -37.94 -41.30 20.10
CA GLY A 616 -38.88 -41.21 18.99
C GLY A 616 -39.76 -42.46 18.85
N PRO A 617 -40.91 -42.34 18.17
CA PRO A 617 -41.85 -43.46 18.00
C PRO A 617 -41.32 -44.59 17.09
N ASP A 618 -40.35 -44.30 16.21
CA ASP A 618 -39.70 -45.27 15.32
C ASP A 618 -38.17 -45.18 15.47
N PHE A 619 -37.70 -45.28 16.73
CA PHE A 619 -36.30 -45.04 17.09
C PHE A 619 -35.30 -45.90 16.29
N ALA A 620 -35.65 -47.13 15.92
CA ALA A 620 -34.78 -48.02 15.17
C ALA A 620 -34.60 -47.56 13.72
N ALA A 621 -35.69 -47.22 13.01
CA ALA A 621 -35.60 -46.70 11.65
C ALA A 621 -34.96 -45.31 11.62
N ALA A 622 -35.27 -44.45 12.60
CA ALA A 622 -34.69 -43.13 12.75
C ALA A 622 -33.17 -43.20 13.03
N ALA A 623 -32.72 -44.08 13.92
CA ALA A 623 -31.30 -44.32 14.18
C ALA A 623 -30.56 -44.78 12.91
N LEU A 624 -31.15 -45.71 12.14
CA LEU A 624 -30.59 -46.16 10.87
C LEU A 624 -30.48 -45.02 9.85
N ALA A 625 -31.53 -44.21 9.70
CA ALA A 625 -31.54 -43.05 8.79
C ALA A 625 -30.48 -42.02 9.18
N PHE A 626 -30.37 -41.72 10.48
CA PHE A 626 -29.36 -40.82 11.02
C PHE A 626 -27.94 -41.31 10.74
N VAL A 627 -27.64 -42.57 11.04
CA VAL A 627 -26.30 -43.13 10.80
C VAL A 627 -25.93 -43.11 9.32
N ASN A 628 -26.87 -43.41 8.43
CA ASN A 628 -26.63 -43.35 6.99
C ASN A 628 -26.34 -41.92 6.51
N SER A 629 -27.06 -40.92 7.03
CA SER A 629 -26.82 -39.51 6.69
C SER A 629 -25.50 -38.99 7.25
N VAL A 630 -25.19 -39.31 8.50
CA VAL A 630 -24.04 -38.75 9.23
C VAL A 630 -22.73 -39.48 8.92
N PHE A 631 -22.77 -40.81 8.86
CA PHE A 631 -21.61 -41.69 8.76
C PHE A 631 -21.54 -42.47 7.44
N GLY A 632 -22.66 -42.62 6.72
CA GLY A 632 -22.74 -43.47 5.52
C GLY A 632 -22.03 -42.93 4.26
N THR A 633 -21.69 -41.63 4.21
CA THR A 633 -20.98 -41.03 3.06
C THR A 633 -19.50 -41.44 2.95
N THR A 634 -18.96 -42.07 3.99
CA THR A 634 -17.53 -42.45 4.10
C THR A 634 -17.10 -43.53 3.10
N GLN A 635 -18.03 -44.36 2.59
CA GLN A 635 -17.69 -45.44 1.64
C GLN A 635 -17.57 -45.02 0.16
N ARG A 636 -18.11 -43.86 -0.25
CA ARG A 636 -18.10 -43.47 -1.68
C ARG A 636 -16.75 -42.96 -2.21
N ARG A 637 -15.70 -42.89 -1.38
CA ARG A 637 -14.35 -42.39 -1.76
C ARG A 637 -13.21 -43.24 -1.20
N VAL A 638 -13.35 -44.58 -1.18
CA VAL A 638 -12.28 -45.51 -0.77
C VAL A 638 -11.40 -45.96 -1.96
N SER A 639 -11.22 -45.10 -2.97
CA SER A 639 -10.22 -45.31 -4.03
C SER A 639 -9.34 -44.07 -4.23
N ALA A 640 -8.50 -43.75 -3.25
CA ALA A 640 -7.14 -43.18 -3.41
C ALA A 640 -6.62 -42.58 -2.10
N ARG A 641 -5.60 -43.23 -1.51
CA ARG A 641 -4.40 -42.68 -0.81
C ARG A 641 -4.44 -41.35 -0.01
N ARG A 642 -5.59 -40.86 0.49
CA ARG A 642 -5.64 -39.78 1.50
C ARG A 642 -6.54 -40.18 2.67
N PRO A 643 -6.10 -39.99 3.93
CA PRO A 643 -6.95 -40.28 5.08
C PRO A 643 -8.17 -39.35 5.05
N VAL A 644 -9.35 -39.94 5.22
CA VAL A 644 -10.61 -39.21 5.35
C VAL A 644 -10.47 -38.21 6.51
N ARG A 645 -10.62 -36.91 6.22
CA ARG A 645 -10.90 -35.91 7.26
C ARG A 645 -12.32 -36.22 7.75
N SER A 646 -12.43 -36.97 8.84
CA SER A 646 -13.68 -37.26 9.55
C SER A 646 -14.52 -35.98 9.68
N SER A 647 -15.83 -36.09 9.42
CA SER A 647 -16.81 -35.02 9.57
C SER A 647 -17.04 -34.59 11.04
N ILE A 648 -16.47 -35.32 12.00
CA ILE A 648 -16.55 -35.04 13.45
C ILE A 648 -15.39 -34.11 13.88
N PRO A 649 -15.63 -33.04 14.65
CA PRO A 649 -14.60 -32.18 15.23
C PRO A 649 -13.55 -33.01 15.97
N ILE A 650 -12.29 -32.76 15.63
CA ILE A 650 -11.15 -33.63 15.96
C ILE A 650 -10.56 -33.33 17.36
N MET A 651 -11.32 -32.68 18.25
CA MET A 651 -10.84 -32.36 19.59
C MET A 651 -11.90 -32.66 20.64
N LEU A 652 -12.00 -33.93 21.01
CA LEU A 652 -12.72 -34.33 22.23
C LEU A 652 -11.70 -34.37 23.37
N ASP A 653 -12.00 -33.73 24.49
CA ASP A 653 -11.30 -34.05 25.73
C ASP A 653 -11.63 -35.49 26.20
N SER A 654 -11.01 -35.95 27.28
CA SER A 654 -11.24 -37.34 27.75
C SER A 654 -12.69 -37.60 28.17
N GLN A 655 -13.40 -36.60 28.70
CA GLN A 655 -14.80 -36.75 29.13
C GLN A 655 -15.74 -36.72 27.92
N GLU A 656 -15.48 -35.83 26.96
CA GLU A 656 -16.22 -35.75 25.71
C GLU A 656 -16.06 -37.02 24.87
N ALA A 657 -14.87 -37.62 24.83
CA ALA A 657 -14.62 -38.87 24.13
C ALA A 657 -15.30 -40.08 24.80
N ILE A 658 -15.36 -40.11 26.13
CA ILE A 658 -16.14 -41.11 26.87
C ILE A 658 -17.62 -40.96 26.53
N ARG A 659 -18.16 -39.74 26.60
CA ARG A 659 -19.55 -39.44 26.24
C ARG A 659 -19.85 -39.84 24.80
N PHE A 660 -18.93 -39.56 23.87
CA PHE A 660 -19.05 -40.00 22.49
C PHE A 660 -19.20 -41.51 22.42
N ALA A 661 -18.28 -42.28 23.00
CA ALA A 661 -18.32 -43.72 22.98
C ALA A 661 -19.64 -44.29 23.54
N THR A 662 -20.09 -43.80 24.70
CA THR A 662 -21.34 -44.25 25.33
C THR A 662 -22.60 -43.88 24.52
N THR A 663 -22.61 -42.70 23.91
CA THR A 663 -23.74 -42.24 23.07
C THR A 663 -23.80 -43.02 21.76
N THR A 664 -22.64 -43.25 21.14
CA THR A 664 -22.51 -44.08 19.93
C THR A 664 -22.90 -45.53 20.20
N GLU A 665 -22.60 -46.07 21.37
CA GLU A 665 -23.02 -47.41 21.76
C GLU A 665 -24.54 -47.57 21.77
N ARG A 666 -25.25 -46.64 22.43
CA ARG A 666 -26.71 -46.61 22.45
C ARG A 666 -27.30 -46.50 21.03
N LEU A 667 -26.66 -45.71 20.18
CA LEU A 667 -27.04 -45.58 18.77
C LEU A 667 -26.83 -46.89 18.00
N ALA A 668 -25.73 -47.61 18.24
CA ALA A 668 -25.45 -48.90 17.61
C ALA A 668 -26.49 -49.97 17.99
N LEU A 669 -26.87 -50.03 19.27
CA LEU A 669 -27.93 -50.93 19.75
C LEU A 669 -29.26 -50.65 19.03
N ALA A 670 -29.67 -49.38 18.90
CA ALA A 670 -30.90 -49.03 18.20
C ALA A 670 -30.87 -49.38 16.70
N VAL A 671 -29.74 -49.20 16.01
CA VAL A 671 -29.58 -49.61 14.60
C VAL A 671 -29.73 -51.13 14.44
N SER A 672 -29.31 -51.91 15.43
CA SER A 672 -29.34 -53.37 15.38
C SER A 672 -30.75 -53.97 15.36
N GLU A 673 -31.76 -53.20 15.79
CA GLU A 673 -33.17 -53.63 15.80
C GLU A 673 -33.82 -53.55 14.40
N THR A 674 -33.10 -53.04 13.39
CA THR A 674 -33.59 -52.94 12.00
C THR A 674 -33.28 -54.19 11.17
N ARG A 675 -33.77 -54.24 9.91
CA ARG A 675 -33.51 -55.39 9.01
C ARG A 675 -32.00 -55.61 8.83
N LYS A 676 -31.56 -56.85 9.06
CA LYS A 676 -30.17 -57.31 9.13
C LYS A 676 -29.21 -56.68 8.10
N GLY A 677 -29.57 -56.65 6.81
CA GLY A 677 -28.68 -56.14 5.75
C GLY A 677 -28.54 -54.61 5.67
N SER A 678 -29.48 -53.84 6.23
CA SER A 678 -29.36 -52.38 6.33
C SER A 678 -28.62 -51.97 7.61
N ALA A 679 -28.85 -52.70 8.70
CA ALA A 679 -28.14 -52.53 9.97
C ALA A 679 -26.63 -52.77 9.79
N GLU A 680 -26.22 -53.84 9.11
CA GLU A 680 -24.81 -54.22 8.95
C GLU A 680 -23.95 -53.11 8.30
N ARG A 681 -24.45 -52.48 7.24
CA ARG A 681 -23.74 -51.38 6.56
C ARG A 681 -23.61 -50.14 7.44
N ALA A 682 -24.69 -49.77 8.12
CA ALA A 682 -24.72 -48.61 9.01
C ALA A 682 -23.80 -48.81 10.22
N LEU A 683 -23.81 -50.00 10.83
CA LEU A 683 -22.93 -50.38 11.92
C LEU A 683 -21.44 -50.37 11.50
N GLY A 684 -21.13 -50.81 10.28
CA GLY A 684 -19.77 -50.72 9.73
C GLY A 684 -19.28 -49.27 9.59
N ALA A 685 -20.12 -48.38 9.05
CA ALA A 685 -19.78 -46.95 8.94
C ALA A 685 -19.61 -46.30 10.32
N LEU A 686 -20.48 -46.63 11.27
CA LEU A 686 -20.40 -46.15 12.64
C LEU A 686 -19.11 -46.62 13.34
N ALA A 687 -18.74 -47.90 13.17
CA ALA A 687 -17.52 -48.48 13.73
C ALA A 687 -16.25 -47.81 13.18
N GLU A 688 -16.16 -47.61 11.87
CA GLU A 688 -14.99 -47.01 11.22
C GLU A 688 -14.76 -45.57 11.68
N VAL A 689 -15.81 -44.74 11.68
CA VAL A 689 -15.71 -43.34 12.10
C VAL A 689 -15.40 -43.23 13.58
N SER A 690 -16.03 -44.06 14.42
CA SER A 690 -15.74 -44.11 15.85
C SER A 690 -14.29 -44.49 16.08
N GLY A 691 -13.76 -45.52 15.41
CA GLY A 691 -12.35 -45.89 15.47
C GLY A 691 -11.40 -44.75 15.11
N GLN A 692 -11.69 -43.98 14.06
CA GLN A 692 -10.87 -42.84 13.66
C GLN A 692 -10.83 -41.72 14.71
N VAL A 693 -11.99 -41.32 15.22
CA VAL A 693 -12.10 -40.24 16.23
C VAL A 693 -11.41 -40.66 17.52
N LEU A 694 -11.71 -41.87 17.99
CA LEU A 694 -11.24 -42.39 19.25
C LEU A 694 -9.73 -42.67 19.23
N SER A 695 -9.18 -43.19 18.13
CA SER A 695 -7.73 -43.39 17.92
C SER A 695 -6.93 -42.09 17.93
N ARG A 696 -7.44 -41.03 17.29
CA ARG A 696 -6.77 -39.71 17.27
C ARG A 696 -6.75 -39.06 18.65
N THR A 697 -7.88 -39.11 19.37
CA THR A 697 -7.97 -38.58 20.74
C THR A 697 -7.01 -39.30 21.68
N LEU A 698 -6.92 -40.64 21.61
CA LEU A 698 -5.99 -41.40 22.44
C LEU A 698 -4.52 -41.06 22.15
N ARG A 699 -4.11 -40.98 20.87
CA ARG A 699 -2.74 -40.58 20.48
C ARG A 699 -2.32 -39.23 21.06
N ARG A 700 -3.23 -38.26 21.08
CA ARG A 700 -2.99 -36.92 21.65
C ARG A 700 -2.93 -36.92 23.17
N GLN A 701 -3.68 -37.79 23.85
CA GLN A 701 -3.62 -37.91 25.30
C GLN A 701 -2.33 -38.61 25.76
N LEU A 702 -1.89 -39.64 25.02
CA LEU A 702 -0.65 -40.36 25.31
C LEU A 702 0.62 -39.52 25.14
N SER A 703 0.58 -38.41 24.39
CA SER A 703 1.71 -37.47 24.28
C SER A 703 1.82 -36.49 25.45
N ARG A 704 0.82 -36.43 26.36
CA ARG A 704 0.82 -35.56 27.55
C ARG A 704 1.15 -36.37 28.81
N ARG A 705 2.27 -36.07 29.48
CA ARG A 705 2.82 -36.83 30.65
C ARG A 705 1.88 -36.96 31.86
N SER A 706 0.83 -36.13 31.99
CA SER A 706 -0.07 -36.09 33.15
C SER A 706 -1.39 -36.89 33.02
N ALA A 707 -1.63 -37.60 31.90
CA ALA A 707 -2.97 -38.12 31.55
C ALA A 707 -3.19 -39.65 31.68
N ARG A 708 -2.39 -40.37 32.50
CA ARG A 708 -2.47 -41.85 32.58
C ARG A 708 -3.81 -42.39 33.12
N SER A 709 -4.44 -41.74 34.10
CA SER A 709 -5.73 -42.19 34.68
C SER A 709 -6.90 -41.97 33.71
N SER A 710 -6.95 -40.82 33.04
CA SER A 710 -7.95 -40.50 32.03
C SER A 710 -7.85 -41.39 30.79
N ALA A 711 -6.64 -41.82 30.41
CA ALA A 711 -6.44 -42.76 29.30
C ALA A 711 -7.02 -44.15 29.60
N SER A 712 -6.89 -44.66 30.84
CA SER A 712 -7.44 -45.97 31.21
C SER A 712 -8.97 -46.00 31.18
N ALA A 713 -9.65 -44.96 31.69
CA ALA A 713 -11.11 -44.86 31.64
C ALA A 713 -11.64 -44.76 30.21
N LEU A 714 -10.94 -44.01 29.35
CA LEU A 714 -11.26 -43.84 27.94
C LEU A 714 -11.16 -45.17 27.18
N ILE A 715 -10.12 -45.96 27.43
CA ILE A 715 -9.92 -47.27 26.78
C ILE A 715 -10.98 -48.29 27.22
N LYS A 716 -11.39 -48.30 28.49
CA LYS A 716 -12.48 -49.18 28.96
C LYS A 716 -13.78 -48.92 28.20
N ASN A 717 -14.13 -47.64 27.99
CA ASN A 717 -15.32 -47.28 27.23
C ASN A 717 -15.19 -47.63 25.73
N TYR A 718 -13.97 -47.55 25.18
CA TYR A 718 -13.73 -47.95 23.79
C TYR A 718 -13.84 -49.47 23.60
N ALA A 719 -13.33 -50.24 24.56
CA ALA A 719 -13.48 -51.70 24.58
C ALA A 719 -14.95 -52.09 24.69
N HIS A 720 -15.73 -51.40 25.54
CA HIS A 720 -17.16 -51.64 25.65
C HIS A 720 -17.91 -51.35 24.34
N LEU A 721 -17.64 -50.20 23.70
CA LEU A 721 -18.21 -49.88 22.40
C LEU A 721 -17.82 -50.91 21.32
N HIS A 722 -16.56 -51.37 21.32
CA HIS A 722 -16.06 -52.39 20.40
C HIS A 722 -16.79 -53.73 20.59
N ASP A 723 -16.92 -54.20 21.83
CA ASP A 723 -17.65 -55.41 22.17
C ASP A 723 -19.13 -55.31 21.76
N THR A 724 -19.76 -54.17 22.03
CA THR A 724 -21.16 -53.92 21.63
C THR A 724 -21.31 -53.95 20.12
N LEU A 725 -20.41 -53.28 19.36
CA LEU A 725 -20.43 -53.31 17.89
C LEU A 725 -20.23 -54.72 17.32
N ILE A 726 -19.38 -55.56 17.94
CA ILE A 726 -19.26 -56.98 17.58
C ILE A 726 -20.58 -57.72 17.83
N ALA A 727 -21.17 -57.53 19.01
CA ALA A 727 -22.39 -58.23 19.42
C ALA A 727 -23.57 -57.90 18.50
N VAL A 728 -23.69 -56.64 18.06
CA VAL A 728 -24.75 -56.21 17.13
C VAL A 728 -24.46 -56.50 15.66
N GLY A 729 -23.32 -57.13 15.34
CA GLY A 729 -23.02 -57.62 13.99
C GLY A 729 -22.33 -56.60 13.06
N ALA A 730 -21.52 -55.68 13.59
CA ALA A 730 -20.67 -54.84 12.75
C ALA A 730 -19.64 -55.69 11.96
N PRO A 731 -19.36 -55.40 10.68
CA PRO A 731 -18.38 -56.14 9.88
C PRO A 731 -16.98 -56.12 10.51
N LYS A 732 -16.33 -57.29 10.64
CA LYS A 732 -15.01 -57.41 11.29
C LYS A 732 -13.97 -56.38 10.81
N GLY A 733 -13.85 -56.17 9.49
CA GLY A 733 -12.88 -55.22 8.93
C GLY A 733 -13.15 -53.74 9.27
N SER A 734 -14.37 -53.38 9.71
CA SER A 734 -14.67 -52.01 10.17
C SER A 734 -14.21 -51.73 11.60
N LEU A 735 -13.85 -52.78 12.35
CA LEU A 735 -13.44 -52.72 13.75
C LEU A 735 -11.91 -52.68 13.92
N ASP A 736 -11.14 -52.79 12.83
CA ASP A 736 -9.67 -52.90 12.86
C ASP A 736 -9.02 -51.73 13.63
N LEU A 737 -9.46 -50.49 13.39
CA LEU A 737 -8.93 -49.30 14.07
C LEU A 737 -9.24 -49.29 15.58
N LEU A 738 -10.42 -49.75 15.99
CA LEU A 738 -10.78 -49.87 17.41
C LEU A 738 -9.95 -50.98 18.07
N SER A 739 -9.75 -52.09 17.36
CA SER A 739 -8.94 -53.22 17.81
C SER A 739 -7.48 -52.84 17.99
N GLU A 740 -6.88 -52.13 17.02
CA GLU A 740 -5.51 -51.60 17.10
C GLU A 740 -5.32 -50.67 18.30
N VAL A 741 -6.30 -49.80 18.56
CA VAL A 741 -6.27 -48.87 19.70
C VAL A 741 -6.24 -49.62 21.02
N ILE A 742 -7.09 -50.63 21.20
CA ILE A 742 -7.14 -51.47 22.41
C ILE A 742 -5.83 -52.24 22.58
N ILE A 743 -5.34 -52.90 21.52
CA ILE A 743 -4.10 -53.70 21.54
C ILE A 743 -2.85 -52.85 21.83
N SER A 744 -2.79 -51.63 21.29
CA SER A 744 -1.63 -50.75 21.45
C SER A 744 -1.36 -50.31 22.90
N PHE A 745 -2.37 -50.42 23.78
CA PHE A 745 -2.27 -50.04 25.19
C PHE A 745 -2.09 -51.24 26.13
N ASP A 746 -2.58 -52.42 25.76
CA ASP A 746 -2.39 -53.67 26.51
C ASP A 746 -0.95 -54.22 26.41
N ARG A 747 -0.11 -53.66 25.53
CA ARG A 747 1.32 -53.96 25.53
C ARG A 747 2.01 -53.23 26.70
N PRO A 748 2.65 -53.95 27.64
CA PRO A 748 3.56 -53.30 28.57
C PRO A 748 4.66 -52.61 27.75
N ARG A 749 4.81 -51.28 27.89
CA ARG A 749 6.06 -50.64 27.46
C ARG A 749 7.16 -51.27 28.31
N SER A 750 8.04 -52.05 27.67
CA SER A 750 9.34 -52.37 28.26
C SER A 750 10.00 -51.05 28.65
N GLU A 751 10.47 -50.97 29.89
CA GLU A 751 11.44 -49.97 30.30
C GLU A 751 12.69 -50.14 29.45
N ASP A 752 12.76 -49.44 28.32
CA ASP A 752 14.01 -49.00 27.68
C ASP A 752 13.70 -48.03 26.54
N THR A 753 14.43 -46.90 26.55
CA THR A 753 14.41 -45.67 25.70
C THR A 753 13.47 -44.52 26.09
#